data_AF-L2GX73-F1
#
_entry.id   AF-L2GX73-F1
#
_cell.length_a   1.000
_cell.length_b   1.000
_cell.length_c   1.000
_cell.angle_alpha   90.00
_cell.angle_beta   90.00
_cell.angle_gamma   90.00
#
_symmetry.space_group_name_H-M   'P 1'
#
loop_
_entity.id
_entity.type
_entity.pdbx_description
1 polymer ?
#
loop_
_entity_poly.entity_id
_entity_poly.type
_entity_poly.pdbx_seq_one_letter_code
_entity_poly.pdbx_strand_id
1 'polypeptide(L)'
;MNISGVLIKFILIFKKENEADQNNVEIYGSEVDAGLSDCVNDLTDGEYCIANMRMYDDKEDRFRLYGTNEQHAQSPEKKAMPFTYCEGTSTQPAAAPDRSVIYMEMDMPVSKALYHKIIRVSLQPCFYLSAREIYVTIMSGLCDFVDSRRLLIDRITTNLSADAELFESLHNYHQAIMCSQFAKIKGFDAIKAYFNGHCNLANSTNMMEIIFVHLAGVNDDTSVQRRIEQIRAKNDIFQSFVSGVKIKYCLVTADSCSHRVGEKSLGGIFSDLFEQFPTTQLHSNHAGCCWVIDSEFLACNQQLFEPGFYAGSTPSSVSLEIDFRPLTDERAVMKMKKARDVINKVLCCEFVCGNHITQLTLYISELNMELDTTKIRAESCIIHLDSCGSKVLSTLPAKIEELYMKSMFITDTVTLSESLVLCVCKNVTLKADTRIVVPNKTTNLVLCNVDGVVQSAVFGTVTCLPPSEISYKMTDFNGLFTLQMRNVQYKSASVLSGCFACIILEKVVIAAPHQLELKGDVWNISISTCSGSIDLMDTKCLESLRFTQKLNSNLKIRFPPTIRVLYLSDVCVQQDLIINCLVRELHVNQAKIATGCTFRLVRECSNVTIRSSVGVFILNGMIMESTGRSQNESFAYKRTNNGLCNISAVAVQLESEKRAIRNIKAVYLKGVVFKKRVIFGIDDRIRSFYIDHFSGIVSLTGIVVSTLTGGETASFSVVRSVLEDHMDITAVNLLVKEPTEIKCNLGSLLLQNVKCHEHELELRVYGMCEFIGISNYTGLLDIAVLNLIGASFENAILDYKKATNYLNMYGKIGLNGYSLPDNIRYVALSGITVTKNTFYLHKMLREIEIVSCKGHFNFKGLFGIYRLAIEPDSNFILEEAEGPHASLKLRNMVLHDPFNTSNRVNALTLNNLSTDEQSVLQIDSECHSAYIQQSECGIAWVNGTETSKMNCYENECCVLQKSNKPGLFLLKMTHTCLSRRLVLLECFESVVLEKIQGQSDCPIVINSACTSVLIQGLDGVLSFPDSESLNEIYVDAASMRNTEIHLTVTTSFFVKIEYEFMGGGSVEVHIWLTRFSCLRFSCEYSNKSLREAFETLNCSQPKFQLTALNDTSQDGTNSHYLVNGSDLDVFAVLNEHLKMIKQNAVLNEHLKNDKTKYQAYLAKSMKQITISRSSTGHHLAIRV
;
A
#
# COMPACT_ATOMS: atom_id res chain seq x y z
N MET A 1 18.97 -39.89 -32.15
CA MET A 1 18.24 -41.14 -31.88
C MET A 1 18.23 -41.97 -33.15
N ASN A 2 18.50 -43.28 -33.11
CA ASN A 2 18.42 -44.13 -34.31
C ASN A 2 16.99 -44.70 -34.40
N ILE A 3 16.10 -43.96 -35.08
CA ILE A 3 14.64 -44.19 -35.11
C ILE A 3 14.25 -45.01 -36.36
N SER A 4 14.97 -46.10 -36.65
CA SER A 4 14.59 -47.00 -37.74
C SER A 4 13.44 -47.91 -37.28
N GLY A 5 12.21 -47.38 -37.28
CA GLY A 5 10.99 -48.16 -37.00
C GLY A 5 9.76 -47.41 -36.52
N VAL A 6 9.86 -46.11 -36.19
CA VAL A 6 8.74 -45.29 -35.71
C VAL A 6 8.14 -44.49 -36.86
N LEU A 7 6.81 -44.46 -36.94
CA LEU A 7 6.11 -43.60 -37.89
C LEU A 7 5.86 -42.23 -37.23
N ILE A 8 6.44 -41.16 -37.77
CA ILE A 8 6.22 -39.80 -37.24
C ILE A 8 5.08 -39.15 -38.02
N LYS A 9 4.05 -38.68 -37.32
CA LYS A 9 2.97 -37.85 -37.87
C LYS A 9 3.11 -36.42 -37.38
N PHE A 10 2.72 -35.44 -38.19
CA PHE A 10 2.85 -34.03 -37.84
C PHE A 10 1.49 -33.43 -37.50
N ILE A 11 1.35 -32.81 -36.34
CA ILE A 11 0.18 -32.03 -35.93
C ILE A 11 0.54 -30.55 -36.08
N LEU A 12 0.01 -29.90 -37.11
CA LEU A 12 0.24 -28.48 -37.35
C LEU A 12 -0.88 -27.67 -36.69
N ILE A 13 -0.51 -26.78 -35.78
CA ILE A 13 -1.43 -25.89 -35.07
C ILE A 13 -1.30 -24.48 -35.63
N PHE A 14 -2.25 -24.08 -36.46
CA PHE A 14 -2.25 -22.79 -37.14
C PHE A 14 -2.72 -21.65 -36.26
N LYS A 15 -2.25 -20.45 -36.58
CA LYS A 15 -2.78 -19.21 -36.04
C LYS A 15 -4.23 -19.01 -36.48
N LYS A 16 -5.13 -18.84 -35.53
CA LYS A 16 -6.55 -18.56 -35.80
C LYS A 16 -6.71 -17.27 -36.59
N GLU A 17 -7.51 -17.30 -37.66
CA GLU A 17 -7.83 -16.11 -38.45
C GLU A 17 -8.85 -15.20 -37.74
N ASN A 18 -9.74 -15.81 -36.95
CA ASN A 18 -10.70 -15.13 -36.09
C ASN A 18 -11.00 -16.00 -34.86
N GLU A 19 -11.63 -15.41 -33.83
CA GLU A 19 -11.94 -16.13 -32.59
C GLU A 19 -12.93 -17.30 -32.78
N ALA A 20 -13.70 -17.30 -33.88
CA ALA A 20 -14.67 -18.33 -34.22
C ALA A 20 -14.04 -19.56 -34.92
N ASP A 21 -12.75 -19.50 -35.31
CA ASP A 21 -12.07 -20.61 -35.96
C ASP A 21 -11.77 -21.73 -34.95
N GLN A 22 -12.57 -22.79 -35.02
CA GLN A 22 -12.42 -24.01 -34.23
C GLN A 22 -11.55 -25.07 -34.93
N ASN A 23 -11.20 -24.88 -36.21
CA ASN A 23 -10.49 -25.88 -37.01
C ASN A 23 -9.11 -25.40 -37.45
N ASN A 24 -8.32 -24.92 -36.49
CA ASN A 24 -6.97 -24.43 -36.71
C ASN A 24 -5.90 -25.53 -36.59
N VAL A 25 -6.28 -26.81 -36.66
CA VAL A 25 -5.36 -27.94 -36.52
C VAL A 25 -5.46 -28.84 -37.74
N GLU A 26 -4.34 -29.43 -38.14
CA GLU A 26 -4.30 -30.41 -39.22
C GLU A 26 -3.22 -31.46 -38.96
N ILE A 27 -3.49 -32.70 -39.35
CA ILE A 27 -2.61 -33.83 -39.07
C ILE A 27 -2.16 -34.45 -40.38
N TYR A 28 -0.86 -34.53 -40.57
CA TYR A 28 -0.22 -35.06 -41.77
C TYR A 28 0.44 -36.41 -41.48
N GLY A 29 0.41 -37.29 -42.49
CA GLY A 29 0.93 -38.66 -42.39
C GLY A 29 2.46 -38.74 -42.49
N SER A 30 3.10 -37.72 -43.05
CA SER A 30 4.54 -37.62 -43.25
C SER A 30 4.99 -36.14 -43.32
N GLU A 31 6.29 -35.90 -43.20
CA GLU A 31 6.93 -34.59 -43.41
C GLU A 31 6.76 -34.08 -44.85
N VAL A 32 6.73 -34.98 -45.83
CA VAL A 32 6.54 -34.67 -47.25
C VAL A 32 5.12 -34.15 -47.50
N ASP A 33 4.11 -34.81 -46.92
CA ASP A 33 2.71 -34.37 -47.05
C ASP A 33 2.47 -33.02 -46.39
N ALA A 34 3.19 -32.76 -45.28
CA ALA A 34 3.17 -31.46 -44.63
C ALA A 34 3.93 -30.39 -45.44
N GLY A 35 4.85 -30.77 -46.32
CA GLY A 35 5.74 -29.83 -47.00
C GLY A 35 6.82 -29.26 -46.06
N LEU A 36 7.32 -30.10 -45.15
CA LEU A 36 8.32 -29.78 -44.12
C LEU A 36 9.55 -30.71 -44.17
N SER A 37 9.71 -31.49 -45.24
CA SER A 37 10.86 -32.38 -45.47
C SER A 37 12.21 -31.66 -45.29
N ASP A 38 12.38 -30.48 -45.88
CA ASP A 38 13.61 -29.69 -45.79
C ASP A 38 13.90 -29.31 -44.34
N CYS A 39 12.87 -28.81 -43.63
CA CYS A 39 12.97 -28.47 -42.22
C CYS A 39 13.35 -29.66 -41.36
N VAL A 40 12.76 -30.84 -41.60
CA VAL A 40 13.03 -32.05 -40.81
C VAL A 40 14.42 -32.61 -41.08
N ASN A 41 14.91 -32.50 -42.32
CA ASN A 41 16.26 -32.90 -42.69
C ASN A 41 17.33 -31.96 -42.10
N ASP A 42 17.04 -30.67 -41.98
CA ASP A 42 17.94 -29.65 -41.40
C ASP A 42 17.99 -29.65 -39.86
N LEU A 43 17.12 -30.43 -39.18
CA LEU A 43 17.09 -30.55 -37.71
C LEU A 43 18.39 -31.11 -37.10
N THR A 44 19.37 -31.55 -37.90
CA THR A 44 20.68 -31.94 -37.39
C THR A 44 21.57 -30.75 -36.98
N ASP A 45 21.29 -29.52 -37.44
CA ASP A 45 22.16 -28.34 -37.21
C ASP A 45 21.46 -27.04 -36.75
N GLY A 46 20.12 -26.96 -36.62
CA GLY A 46 19.39 -25.69 -36.33
C GLY A 46 18.61 -25.61 -34.99
N GLU A 47 18.88 -24.61 -34.15
CA GLU A 47 18.21 -24.39 -32.84
C GLU A 47 16.75 -23.90 -32.91
N TYR A 48 16.32 -23.25 -34.00
CA TYR A 48 15.02 -22.54 -34.05
C TYR A 48 13.82 -23.47 -34.29
N CYS A 49 13.94 -24.44 -35.20
CA CYS A 49 12.85 -25.38 -35.50
C CYS A 49 12.54 -26.30 -34.32
N ILE A 50 13.55 -26.60 -33.48
CA ILE A 50 13.43 -27.46 -32.30
C ILE A 50 12.54 -26.81 -31.21
N ALA A 51 12.53 -25.47 -31.08
CA ALA A 51 11.78 -24.79 -30.02
C ALA A 51 10.24 -24.85 -30.19
N ASN A 52 9.77 -24.96 -31.43
CA ASN A 52 8.34 -24.99 -31.77
C ASN A 52 7.81 -26.40 -32.05
N MET A 53 8.70 -27.40 -32.08
CA MET A 53 8.35 -28.79 -32.29
C MET A 53 8.34 -29.52 -30.96
N ARG A 54 7.21 -30.15 -30.61
CA ARG A 54 7.05 -30.90 -29.38
C ARG A 54 6.57 -32.30 -29.68
N MET A 55 7.07 -33.29 -28.96
CA MET A 55 6.43 -34.59 -28.97
C MET A 55 5.06 -34.45 -28.29
N TYR A 56 4.02 -34.87 -28.99
CA TYR A 56 2.66 -34.83 -28.48
C TYR A 56 2.50 -35.88 -27.36
N ASP A 57 2.02 -35.45 -26.19
CA ASP A 57 1.86 -36.31 -25.00
C ASP A 57 0.53 -37.09 -25.06
N ASP A 58 0.62 -38.41 -24.95
CA ASP A 58 -0.54 -39.30 -24.94
C ASP A 58 -1.44 -39.11 -23.72
N LYS A 59 -0.92 -38.50 -22.64
CA LYS A 59 -1.65 -38.24 -21.39
C LYS A 59 -2.66 -37.11 -21.48
N GLU A 60 -2.43 -36.12 -22.34
CA GLU A 60 -3.35 -34.98 -22.49
C GLU A 60 -4.37 -35.19 -23.62
N ASP A 61 -4.05 -36.06 -24.60
CA ASP A 61 -4.80 -36.40 -25.83
C ASP A 61 -5.89 -35.39 -26.24
N ARG A 62 -5.51 -34.11 -26.27
CA ARG A 62 -6.36 -32.96 -26.56
C ARG A 62 -7.10 -33.09 -27.90
N PHE A 63 -6.51 -33.82 -28.83
CA PHE A 63 -7.02 -34.04 -30.18
C PHE A 63 -7.70 -35.41 -30.34
N ARG A 64 -7.81 -36.20 -29.26
CA ARG A 64 -8.46 -37.52 -29.19
C ARG A 64 -7.87 -38.54 -30.18
N LEU A 65 -6.56 -38.49 -30.40
CA LEU A 65 -5.80 -39.35 -31.31
C LEU A 65 -5.50 -40.73 -30.72
N TYR A 66 -5.55 -40.86 -29.39
CA TYR A 66 -5.26 -42.08 -28.62
C TYR A 66 -6.46 -42.64 -27.85
N GLY A 67 -7.65 -42.04 -28.01
CA GLY A 67 -8.88 -42.44 -27.33
C GLY A 67 -9.17 -43.94 -27.48
N THR A 68 -9.20 -44.65 -26.35
CA THR A 68 -9.65 -46.03 -26.24
C THR A 68 -11.14 -46.13 -26.60
N ASN A 69 -11.43 -46.78 -27.73
CA ASN A 69 -12.77 -47.11 -28.18
C ASN A 69 -13.45 -48.11 -27.23
N GLU A 70 -14.09 -47.62 -26.18
CA GLU A 70 -15.29 -48.25 -25.61
C GLU A 70 -16.40 -47.20 -25.51
N GLN A 71 -17.11 -46.99 -26.62
CA GLN A 71 -18.58 -46.99 -26.68
C GLN A 71 -19.13 -46.54 -28.04
N HIS A 72 -20.07 -47.37 -28.52
CA HIS A 72 -21.16 -47.07 -29.46
C HIS A 72 -20.91 -46.97 -30.97
N ALA A 73 -21.15 -48.12 -31.60
CA ALA A 73 -21.81 -48.24 -32.90
C ALA A 73 -23.23 -47.65 -32.88
N GLN A 74 -23.56 -46.82 -33.88
CA GLN A 74 -24.80 -46.84 -34.68
C GLN A 74 -24.65 -45.83 -35.85
N SER A 75 -24.96 -46.29 -37.07
CA SER A 75 -24.94 -45.54 -38.34
C SER A 75 -26.29 -44.82 -38.59
N PRO A 76 -26.63 -44.26 -39.78
CA PRO A 76 -25.86 -43.88 -40.99
C PRO A 76 -26.20 -42.47 -41.57
N GLU A 77 -25.42 -41.94 -42.52
CA GLU A 77 -25.88 -41.56 -43.89
C GLU A 77 -24.90 -40.64 -44.68
N LYS A 78 -24.44 -41.18 -45.82
CA LYS A 78 -24.12 -40.57 -47.13
C LYS A 78 -23.93 -39.04 -47.26
N LYS A 79 -22.79 -38.64 -47.86
CA LYS A 79 -22.70 -38.37 -49.32
C LYS A 79 -21.24 -38.18 -49.78
N ALA A 80 -20.94 -38.80 -50.91
CA ALA A 80 -19.64 -38.90 -51.55
C ALA A 80 -19.20 -37.64 -52.29
N MET A 81 -17.89 -37.47 -52.48
CA MET A 81 -17.31 -37.07 -53.77
C MET A 81 -15.97 -37.80 -54.02
N PRO A 82 -15.65 -38.11 -55.29
CA PRO A 82 -14.67 -39.12 -55.65
C PRO A 82 -13.30 -38.51 -55.96
N PHE A 83 -12.22 -39.20 -55.61
CA PHE A 83 -10.96 -39.10 -56.35
C PHE A 83 -10.44 -40.50 -56.65
N THR A 84 -10.32 -40.76 -57.94
CA THR A 84 -9.87 -41.97 -58.61
C THR A 84 -8.38 -42.18 -58.37
N TYR A 85 -7.99 -43.35 -57.87
CA TYR A 85 -6.62 -43.86 -57.98
C TYR A 85 -6.66 -45.30 -58.51
N CYS A 86 -5.77 -45.56 -59.47
CA CYS A 86 -5.63 -46.80 -60.21
C CYS A 86 -5.35 -48.00 -59.32
N GLU A 87 -5.93 -49.14 -59.74
CA GLU A 87 -5.69 -50.47 -59.21
C GLU A 87 -4.24 -50.92 -59.40
N GLY A 88 -3.72 -51.61 -58.38
CA GLY A 88 -2.45 -52.32 -58.38
C GLY A 88 -2.42 -53.37 -57.27
N THR A 89 -3.19 -54.44 -57.46
CA THR A 89 -3.02 -55.82 -56.95
C THR A 89 -2.44 -56.05 -55.55
N SER A 90 -3.35 -56.28 -54.60
CA SER A 90 -3.47 -57.43 -53.69
C SER A 90 -2.29 -58.42 -53.55
N THR A 91 -1.67 -58.41 -52.38
CA THR A 91 -1.40 -59.61 -51.56
C THR A 91 -1.64 -59.29 -50.07
N GLN A 92 -2.38 -60.19 -49.41
CA GLN A 92 -2.86 -60.12 -48.02
C GLN A 92 -1.76 -60.50 -47.00
N PRO A 93 -1.98 -60.36 -45.67
CA PRO A 93 -1.15 -59.52 -44.81
C PRO A 93 -0.22 -60.35 -43.90
N ALA A 94 1.04 -59.94 -43.80
CA ALA A 94 1.83 -60.25 -42.63
C ALA A 94 1.44 -59.26 -41.53
N ALA A 95 1.09 -59.75 -40.34
CA ALA A 95 0.89 -58.93 -39.15
C ALA A 95 2.16 -58.09 -38.93
N ALA A 96 2.08 -56.82 -39.31
CA ALA A 96 3.17 -55.88 -39.14
C ALA A 96 3.35 -55.66 -37.63
N PRO A 97 4.61 -55.57 -37.15
CA PRO A 97 4.88 -55.18 -35.77
C PRO A 97 4.16 -53.85 -35.50
N ASP A 98 3.52 -53.75 -34.34
CA ASP A 98 2.93 -52.53 -33.80
C ASP A 98 3.96 -51.40 -33.92
N ARG A 99 3.90 -50.63 -35.01
CA ARG A 99 4.77 -49.48 -35.21
C ARG A 99 4.23 -48.41 -34.29
N SER A 100 4.99 -48.08 -33.25
CA SER A 100 4.70 -46.92 -32.43
C SER A 100 4.62 -45.70 -33.35
N VAL A 101 3.47 -45.02 -33.32
CA VAL A 101 3.28 -43.74 -34.02
C VAL A 101 3.62 -42.65 -33.02
N ILE A 102 4.60 -41.81 -33.36
CA ILE A 102 4.91 -40.61 -32.60
C ILE A 102 4.26 -39.44 -33.33
N TYR A 103 3.53 -38.59 -32.61
CA TYR A 103 3.02 -37.35 -33.16
C TYR A 103 3.93 -36.20 -32.73
N MET A 104 4.25 -35.34 -33.70
CA MET A 104 5.09 -34.17 -33.55
C MET A 104 4.22 -32.94 -33.75
N GLU A 105 3.97 -32.22 -32.67
CA GLU A 105 3.20 -30.98 -32.65
C GLU A 105 4.08 -29.81 -33.07
N MET A 106 3.61 -28.99 -34.00
CA MET A 106 4.28 -27.78 -34.45
C MET A 106 3.31 -26.62 -34.52
N ASP A 107 3.62 -25.56 -33.78
CA ASP A 107 2.86 -24.30 -33.84
C ASP A 107 3.23 -23.52 -35.12
N MET A 108 2.26 -23.36 -36.00
CA MET A 108 2.41 -22.65 -37.27
C MET A 108 2.06 -21.17 -37.12
N PRO A 109 2.99 -20.25 -37.40
CA PRO A 109 2.80 -18.81 -37.19
C PRO A 109 1.86 -18.13 -38.21
N VAL A 110 1.31 -18.90 -39.15
CA VAL A 110 0.41 -18.45 -40.22
C VAL A 110 -0.96 -19.13 -40.11
N SER A 111 -1.93 -18.63 -40.87
CA SER A 111 -3.22 -19.29 -40.96
C SER A 111 -3.18 -20.54 -41.85
N LYS A 112 -4.11 -21.45 -41.60
CA LYS A 112 -4.27 -22.68 -42.38
C LYS A 112 -4.45 -22.41 -43.87
N ALA A 113 -5.26 -21.40 -44.22
CA ALA A 113 -5.51 -21.02 -45.61
C ALA A 113 -4.25 -20.53 -46.33
N LEU A 114 -3.44 -19.68 -45.67
CA LEU A 114 -2.18 -19.18 -46.23
C LEU A 114 -1.17 -20.32 -46.40
N TYR A 115 -1.08 -21.22 -45.42
CA TYR A 115 -0.18 -22.37 -45.50
C TYR A 115 -0.51 -23.29 -46.68
N HIS A 116 -1.79 -23.68 -46.83
CA HIS A 116 -2.25 -24.49 -47.98
C HIS A 116 -1.98 -23.84 -49.33
N LYS A 117 -2.12 -22.52 -49.39
CA LYS A 117 -1.79 -21.75 -50.59
C LYS A 117 -0.30 -21.90 -50.91
N ILE A 118 0.57 -21.78 -49.92
CA ILE A 118 2.03 -21.83 -50.06
C ILE A 118 2.55 -23.22 -50.44
N ILE A 119 2.13 -24.28 -49.76
CA ILE A 119 2.60 -25.65 -50.06
C ILE A 119 2.17 -26.14 -51.46
N ARG A 120 1.19 -25.48 -52.09
CA ARG A 120 0.72 -25.75 -53.45
C ARG A 120 1.38 -24.88 -54.53
N VAL A 121 2.39 -24.07 -54.19
CA VAL A 121 3.06 -23.16 -55.13
C VAL A 121 3.62 -23.87 -56.36
N SER A 122 4.09 -25.12 -56.20
CA SER A 122 4.61 -25.96 -57.30
C SER A 122 3.53 -26.43 -58.29
N LEU A 123 2.26 -26.46 -57.86
CA LEU A 123 1.14 -26.98 -58.64
C LEU A 123 0.35 -25.89 -59.37
N GLN A 124 0.61 -24.61 -59.09
CA GLN A 124 -0.17 -23.49 -59.63
C GLN A 124 0.68 -22.55 -60.49
N PRO A 125 0.48 -22.53 -61.83
CA PRO A 125 1.25 -21.65 -62.74
C PRO A 125 0.97 -20.15 -62.52
N CYS A 126 -0.17 -19.80 -61.93
CA CYS A 126 -0.59 -18.43 -61.61
C CYS A 126 -0.64 -18.20 -60.09
N PHE A 127 0.46 -18.47 -59.39
CA PHE A 127 0.57 -18.26 -57.95
C PHE A 127 0.70 -16.77 -57.61
N TYR A 128 -0.24 -16.23 -56.83
CA TYR A 128 -0.25 -14.83 -56.41
C TYR A 128 -0.56 -14.68 -54.92
N LEU A 129 0.25 -13.88 -54.22
CA LEU A 129 0.05 -13.52 -52.82
C LEU A 129 -0.23 -12.02 -52.72
N SER A 130 -1.20 -11.64 -51.90
CA SER A 130 -1.44 -10.24 -51.54
C SER A 130 -0.29 -9.69 -50.69
N ALA A 131 -0.15 -8.36 -50.64
CA ALA A 131 0.84 -7.68 -49.79
C ALA A 131 0.81 -8.15 -48.33
N ARG A 132 -0.39 -8.38 -47.77
CA ARG A 132 -0.56 -8.89 -46.41
C ARG A 132 -0.05 -10.33 -46.27
N GLU A 133 -0.37 -11.20 -47.22
CA GLU A 133 0.09 -12.59 -47.21
C GLU A 133 1.61 -12.66 -47.35
N ILE A 134 2.20 -11.91 -48.28
CA ILE A 134 3.65 -11.78 -48.45
C ILE A 134 4.30 -11.33 -47.14
N TYR A 135 3.79 -10.25 -46.52
CA TYR A 135 4.31 -9.75 -45.25
C TYR A 135 4.26 -10.81 -44.15
N VAL A 136 3.13 -11.51 -44.01
CA VAL A 136 2.97 -12.55 -42.99
C VAL A 136 3.92 -13.71 -43.25
N THR A 137 4.07 -14.17 -44.50
CA THR A 137 5.00 -15.23 -44.88
C THR A 137 6.44 -14.88 -44.48
N ILE A 138 6.89 -13.65 -44.76
CA ILE A 138 8.25 -13.19 -44.44
C ILE A 138 8.44 -13.06 -42.93
N MET A 139 7.55 -12.31 -42.27
CA MET A 139 7.71 -11.97 -40.85
C MET A 139 7.48 -13.15 -39.90
N SER A 140 6.87 -14.22 -40.40
CA SER A 140 6.68 -15.47 -39.66
C SER A 140 7.84 -16.45 -39.82
N GLY A 141 8.82 -16.16 -40.69
CA GLY A 141 9.91 -17.08 -41.02
C GLY A 141 9.43 -18.30 -41.82
N LEU A 142 8.22 -18.26 -42.39
CA LEU A 142 7.65 -19.43 -43.07
C LEU A 142 8.48 -19.91 -44.26
N CYS A 143 9.20 -18.99 -44.92
CA CYS A 143 10.13 -19.32 -45.99
C CYS A 143 11.29 -20.21 -45.53
N ASP A 144 11.62 -20.25 -44.24
CA ASP A 144 12.79 -20.94 -43.74
C ASP A 144 12.57 -22.45 -43.58
N PHE A 145 11.31 -22.91 -43.58
CA PHE A 145 10.99 -24.31 -43.23
C PHE A 145 10.01 -25.02 -44.17
N VAL A 146 9.53 -24.38 -45.24
CA VAL A 146 8.71 -25.06 -46.26
C VAL A 146 9.56 -25.65 -47.39
N ASP A 147 9.22 -26.85 -47.85
CA ASP A 147 9.94 -27.56 -48.94
C ASP A 147 9.99 -26.76 -50.24
N SER A 148 8.97 -25.94 -50.46
CA SER A 148 8.88 -25.09 -51.65
C SER A 148 9.52 -23.71 -51.48
N ARG A 149 10.42 -23.52 -50.50
CA ARG A 149 11.01 -22.20 -50.17
C ARG A 149 11.57 -21.47 -51.38
N ARG A 150 12.35 -22.15 -52.22
CA ARG A 150 12.98 -21.54 -53.41
C ARG A 150 11.93 -21.04 -54.41
N LEU A 151 10.95 -21.88 -54.73
CA LEU A 151 9.82 -21.55 -55.62
C LEU A 151 8.96 -20.42 -55.05
N LEU A 152 8.72 -20.42 -53.74
CA LEU A 152 7.94 -19.40 -53.05
C LEU A 152 8.64 -18.04 -53.11
N ILE A 153 9.92 -17.97 -52.74
CA ILE A 153 10.69 -16.73 -52.77
C ILE A 153 10.82 -16.21 -54.19
N ASP A 154 11.08 -17.08 -55.17
CA ASP A 154 11.16 -16.70 -56.59
C ASP A 154 9.84 -16.08 -57.09
N ARG A 155 8.70 -16.70 -56.77
CA ARG A 155 7.37 -16.16 -57.12
C ARG A 155 7.07 -14.85 -56.42
N ILE A 156 7.38 -14.71 -55.12
CA ILE A 156 7.19 -13.45 -54.40
C ILE A 156 8.05 -12.34 -55.01
N THR A 157 9.32 -12.62 -55.30
CA THR A 157 10.26 -11.66 -55.87
C THR A 157 9.84 -11.25 -57.28
N THR A 158 9.41 -12.21 -58.10
CA THR A 158 8.87 -11.96 -59.44
C THR A 158 7.62 -11.09 -59.37
N ASN A 159 6.66 -11.39 -58.49
CA ASN A 159 5.43 -10.61 -58.34
C ASN A 159 5.72 -9.18 -57.86
N LEU A 160 6.61 -9.01 -56.87
CA LEU A 160 6.98 -7.68 -56.36
C LEU A 160 7.77 -6.84 -57.38
N SER A 161 8.56 -7.49 -58.24
CA SER A 161 9.31 -6.81 -59.30
C SER A 161 8.42 -6.41 -60.48
N ALA A 162 7.38 -7.20 -60.75
CA ALA A 162 6.44 -6.97 -61.85
C ALA A 162 5.29 -5.99 -61.48
N ASP A 163 4.96 -5.87 -60.19
CA ASP A 163 3.83 -5.06 -59.70
C ASP A 163 4.30 -4.03 -58.66
N ALA A 164 4.49 -2.79 -59.11
CA ALA A 164 4.88 -1.68 -58.25
C ALA A 164 3.82 -1.34 -57.19
N GLU A 165 2.52 -1.52 -57.49
CA GLU A 165 1.44 -1.26 -56.54
C GLU A 165 1.44 -2.31 -55.41
N LEU A 166 1.73 -3.57 -55.73
CA LEU A 166 1.90 -4.62 -54.73
C LEU A 166 3.08 -4.33 -53.81
N PHE A 167 4.21 -3.88 -54.36
CA PHE A 167 5.39 -3.52 -53.59
C PHE A 167 5.15 -2.31 -52.67
N GLU A 168 4.47 -1.27 -53.17
CA GLU A 168 4.06 -0.13 -52.36
C GLU A 168 3.07 -0.55 -51.26
N SER A 169 2.08 -1.39 -51.60
CA SER A 169 1.11 -1.94 -50.65
C SER A 169 1.77 -2.76 -49.53
N LEU A 170 2.83 -3.52 -49.85
CA LEU A 170 3.62 -4.27 -48.88
C LEU A 170 4.32 -3.35 -47.87
N HIS A 171 4.94 -2.28 -48.36
CA HIS A 171 5.57 -1.26 -47.51
C HIS A 171 4.56 -0.51 -46.63
N ASN A 172 3.43 -0.10 -47.21
CA ASN A 172 2.36 0.56 -46.47
C ASN A 172 1.80 -0.34 -45.35
N TYR A 173 1.64 -1.64 -45.64
CA TYR A 173 1.22 -2.63 -44.64
C TYR A 173 2.25 -2.78 -43.51
N HIS A 174 3.55 -2.85 -43.84
CA HIS A 174 4.62 -2.86 -42.85
C HIS A 174 4.58 -1.61 -41.97
N GLN A 175 4.51 -0.42 -42.58
CA GLN A 175 4.46 0.86 -41.87
C GLN A 175 3.28 0.94 -40.90
N ALA A 176 2.10 0.50 -41.31
CA ALA A 176 0.92 0.46 -40.45
C ALA A 176 1.15 -0.44 -39.22
N ILE A 177 1.77 -1.61 -39.40
CA ILE A 177 2.14 -2.49 -38.29
C ILE A 177 3.16 -1.83 -37.36
N MET A 178 4.20 -1.19 -37.91
CA MET A 178 5.21 -0.49 -37.08
C MET A 178 4.59 0.65 -36.29
N CYS A 179 3.72 1.46 -36.90
CA CYS A 179 2.95 2.51 -36.22
C CYS A 179 2.18 1.94 -35.02
N SER A 180 1.49 0.82 -35.21
CA SER A 180 0.70 0.17 -34.16
C SER A 180 1.55 -0.38 -33.01
N GLN A 181 2.79 -0.79 -33.28
CA GLN A 181 3.72 -1.26 -32.25
C GLN A 181 4.32 -0.07 -31.49
N PHE A 182 4.71 0.99 -32.18
CA PHE A 182 5.25 2.20 -31.57
C PHE A 182 4.21 2.97 -30.75
N ALA A 183 2.93 2.97 -31.15
CA ALA A 183 1.86 3.59 -30.38
C ALA A 183 1.70 3.01 -28.96
N LYS A 184 2.29 1.84 -28.69
CA LYS A 184 2.32 1.21 -27.36
C LYS A 184 3.53 1.66 -26.52
N ILE A 185 4.39 2.53 -27.06
CA ILE A 185 5.59 3.06 -26.42
C ILE A 185 5.35 4.53 -26.06
N LYS A 186 5.56 4.87 -24.79
CA LYS A 186 5.43 6.24 -24.30
C LYS A 186 6.43 7.15 -25.03
N GLY A 187 5.96 8.31 -25.48
CA GLY A 187 6.77 9.28 -26.23
C GLY A 187 6.57 9.21 -27.75
N PHE A 188 6.00 8.13 -28.29
CA PHE A 188 5.76 8.04 -29.74
C PHE A 188 4.78 9.11 -30.25
N ASP A 189 3.80 9.54 -29.45
CA ASP A 189 2.86 10.59 -29.85
C ASP A 189 3.55 11.90 -30.28
N ALA A 190 4.71 12.21 -29.68
CA ALA A 190 5.49 13.39 -30.03
C ALA A 190 6.14 13.29 -31.43
N ILE A 191 6.45 12.08 -31.89
CA ILE A 191 7.09 11.81 -33.19
C ILE A 191 6.14 11.13 -34.19
N LYS A 192 4.88 10.87 -33.82
CA LYS A 192 3.91 10.14 -34.64
C LYS A 192 3.57 10.86 -35.94
N ALA A 193 3.37 12.18 -35.87
CA ALA A 193 3.14 13.00 -37.06
C ALA A 193 4.34 12.95 -38.02
N TYR A 194 5.57 12.92 -37.46
CA TYR A 194 6.80 12.78 -38.22
C TYR A 194 6.88 11.40 -38.90
N PHE A 195 6.61 10.31 -38.16
CA PHE A 195 6.55 8.95 -38.72
C PHE A 195 5.53 8.83 -39.85
N ASN A 196 4.30 9.32 -39.66
CA ASN A 196 3.25 9.21 -40.66
C ASN A 196 3.53 10.07 -41.91
N GLY A 197 4.15 11.24 -41.75
CA GLY A 197 4.41 12.15 -42.87
C GLY A 197 5.60 11.80 -43.74
N HIS A 198 6.54 10.98 -43.26
CA HIS A 198 7.86 10.83 -43.91
C HIS A 198 8.34 9.38 -44.10
N CYS A 199 7.58 8.37 -43.63
CA CYS A 199 7.92 6.99 -43.96
C CYS A 199 7.41 6.71 -45.38
N ASN A 200 8.26 6.95 -46.38
CA ASN A 200 8.05 6.50 -47.75
C ASN A 200 9.02 5.35 -48.10
N LEU A 201 8.77 4.72 -49.24
CA LEU A 201 9.51 3.56 -49.77
C LEU A 201 11.04 3.78 -49.86
N ALA A 202 11.47 5.02 -50.09
CA ALA A 202 12.87 5.38 -50.30
C ALA A 202 13.64 5.61 -48.99
N ASN A 203 12.96 6.08 -47.93
CA ASN A 203 13.61 6.58 -46.72
C ASN A 203 13.32 5.75 -45.45
N SER A 204 12.65 4.60 -45.57
CA SER A 204 12.14 3.82 -44.43
C SER A 204 13.23 3.42 -43.43
N THR A 205 14.41 2.98 -43.89
CA THR A 205 15.48 2.48 -43.00
C THR A 205 16.06 3.60 -42.13
N ASN A 206 16.29 4.77 -42.73
CA ASN A 206 16.86 5.92 -42.02
C ASN A 206 15.87 6.51 -41.01
N MET A 207 14.59 6.59 -41.38
CA MET A 207 13.49 7.07 -40.54
C MET A 207 13.29 6.23 -39.29
N MET A 208 13.30 4.90 -39.44
CA MET A 208 13.10 3.97 -38.35
C MET A 208 14.18 4.11 -37.28
N GLU A 209 15.44 4.32 -37.69
CA GLU A 209 16.54 4.51 -36.75
C GLU A 209 16.42 5.80 -35.94
N ILE A 210 15.95 6.91 -36.55
CA ILE A 210 15.65 8.16 -35.84
C ILE A 210 14.59 7.91 -34.76
N ILE A 211 13.54 7.16 -35.08
CA ILE A 211 12.47 6.85 -34.14
C ILE A 211 12.99 5.96 -33.01
N PHE A 212 13.81 4.96 -33.31
CA PHE A 212 14.43 4.12 -32.28
C PHE A 212 15.32 4.95 -31.34
N VAL A 213 16.19 5.81 -31.88
CA VAL A 213 17.05 6.70 -31.10
C VAL A 213 16.23 7.67 -30.26
N HIS A 214 15.18 8.27 -30.83
CA HIS A 214 14.29 9.16 -30.09
C HIS A 214 13.57 8.44 -28.96
N LEU A 215 12.94 7.30 -29.24
CA LEU A 215 12.20 6.52 -28.24
C LEU A 215 13.12 5.97 -27.16
N ALA A 216 14.35 5.57 -27.51
CA ALA A 216 15.36 5.12 -26.55
C ALA A 216 15.87 6.28 -25.69
N GLY A 217 16.01 7.49 -26.24
CA GLY A 217 16.41 8.68 -25.48
C GLY A 217 15.35 9.17 -24.49
N VAL A 218 14.07 9.03 -24.85
CA VAL A 218 12.93 9.46 -24.00
C VAL A 218 12.58 8.43 -22.92
N ASN A 219 12.95 7.15 -23.08
CA ASN A 219 12.58 6.07 -22.16
C ASN A 219 13.80 5.36 -21.54
N ASP A 220 13.95 5.48 -20.23
CA ASP A 220 14.98 4.75 -19.46
C ASP A 220 14.48 3.38 -18.94
N ASP A 221 13.25 2.98 -19.26
CA ASP A 221 12.66 1.71 -18.81
C ASP A 221 13.21 0.53 -19.64
N THR A 222 13.85 -0.43 -18.96
CA THR A 222 14.42 -1.64 -19.60
C THR A 222 13.38 -2.49 -20.34
N SER A 223 12.12 -2.51 -19.89
CA SER A 223 11.04 -3.20 -20.60
C SER A 223 10.68 -2.51 -21.92
N VAL A 224 10.73 -1.17 -21.94
CA VAL A 224 10.53 -0.37 -23.15
C VAL A 224 11.70 -0.54 -24.10
N GLN A 225 12.94 -0.55 -23.59
CA GLN A 225 14.14 -0.80 -24.41
C GLN A 225 14.09 -2.18 -25.09
N ARG A 226 13.77 -3.26 -24.36
CA ARG A 226 13.57 -4.59 -24.98
C ARG A 226 12.49 -4.57 -26.06
N ARG A 227 11.42 -3.81 -25.85
CA ARG A 227 10.35 -3.67 -26.84
C ARG A 227 10.81 -2.92 -28.08
N ILE A 228 11.61 -1.86 -27.91
CA ILE A 228 12.25 -1.13 -29.00
C ILE A 228 13.15 -2.08 -29.81
N GLU A 229 13.98 -2.88 -29.14
CA GLU A 229 14.86 -3.88 -29.78
C GLU A 229 14.06 -4.94 -30.55
N GLN A 230 12.95 -5.43 -30.01
CA GLN A 230 12.06 -6.37 -30.72
C GLN A 230 11.44 -5.76 -31.98
N ILE A 231 11.04 -4.49 -31.92
CA ILE A 231 10.50 -3.77 -33.07
C ILE A 231 11.61 -3.54 -34.10
N ARG A 232 12.83 -3.19 -33.66
CA ARG A 232 14.02 -3.04 -34.52
C ARG A 232 14.34 -4.34 -35.25
N ALA A 233 14.46 -5.47 -34.54
CA ALA A 233 14.72 -6.76 -35.15
C ALA A 233 13.67 -7.12 -36.24
N LYS A 234 12.39 -6.83 -35.99
CA LYS A 234 11.32 -7.03 -36.99
C LYS A 234 11.45 -6.11 -38.21
N ASN A 235 11.81 -4.85 -38.00
CA ASN A 235 12.11 -3.94 -39.09
C ASN A 235 13.30 -4.46 -39.91
N ASP A 236 14.35 -4.93 -39.25
CA ASP A 236 15.58 -5.39 -39.92
C ASP A 236 15.32 -6.63 -40.76
N ILE A 237 14.48 -7.57 -40.30
CA ILE A 237 14.02 -8.72 -41.11
C ILE A 237 13.30 -8.24 -42.37
N PHE A 238 12.35 -7.31 -42.22
CA PHE A 238 11.60 -6.76 -43.36
C PHE A 238 12.50 -6.00 -44.33
N GLN A 239 13.40 -5.14 -43.82
CA GLN A 239 14.33 -4.37 -44.65
C GLN A 239 15.34 -5.29 -45.35
N SER A 240 15.82 -6.32 -44.66
CA SER A 240 16.68 -7.36 -45.25
C SER A 240 15.94 -8.04 -46.41
N PHE A 241 14.69 -8.44 -46.21
CA PHE A 241 13.86 -9.00 -47.28
C PHE A 241 13.67 -8.05 -48.45
N VAL A 242 13.23 -6.81 -48.19
CA VAL A 242 13.02 -5.80 -49.23
C VAL A 242 14.31 -5.49 -49.99
N SER A 243 15.43 -5.41 -49.28
CA SER A 243 16.74 -5.24 -49.90
C SER A 243 17.12 -6.45 -50.75
N GLY A 244 16.84 -7.67 -50.28
CA GLY A 244 17.02 -8.92 -51.02
C GLY A 244 16.20 -8.99 -52.30
N VAL A 245 14.94 -8.52 -52.27
CA VAL A 245 14.09 -8.40 -53.46
C VAL A 245 14.66 -7.38 -54.47
N LYS A 246 15.33 -6.33 -54.00
CA LYS A 246 16.04 -5.37 -54.86
C LYS A 246 17.41 -5.89 -55.36
N ILE A 247 17.95 -6.94 -54.74
CA ILE A 247 19.26 -7.51 -55.09
C ILE A 247 19.07 -8.47 -56.26
N LYS A 248 19.80 -8.12 -57.32
CA LYS A 248 19.82 -8.76 -58.63
C LYS A 248 20.62 -10.06 -58.63
N TYR A 249 20.28 -10.93 -59.60
CA TYR A 249 21.00 -12.14 -60.01
C TYR A 249 22.52 -12.03 -59.83
N CYS A 250 23.10 -12.93 -59.05
CA CYS A 250 24.54 -13.10 -58.97
C CYS A 250 24.99 -14.04 -60.09
N LEU A 251 25.77 -13.52 -61.03
CA LEU A 251 26.34 -14.31 -62.12
C LEU A 251 27.60 -15.03 -61.62
N VAL A 252 27.49 -16.33 -61.35
CA VAL A 252 28.66 -17.18 -61.15
C VAL A 252 29.16 -17.63 -62.52
N THR A 253 30.13 -16.90 -63.08
CA THR A 253 30.87 -17.36 -64.25
C THR A 253 32.15 -18.06 -63.81
N ALA A 254 32.43 -19.24 -64.38
CA ALA A 254 33.72 -19.90 -64.26
C ALA A 254 34.46 -19.79 -65.60
N ASP A 255 35.71 -19.32 -65.58
CA ASP A 255 36.57 -19.44 -66.76
C ASP A 255 37.11 -20.88 -66.89
N SER A 256 37.81 -21.17 -67.99
CA SER A 256 38.49 -22.46 -68.23
C SER A 256 39.57 -22.80 -67.19
N CYS A 257 39.93 -21.85 -66.33
CA CYS A 257 40.93 -21.99 -65.27
C CYS A 257 40.30 -22.22 -63.88
N SER A 258 38.97 -22.39 -63.80
CA SER A 258 38.23 -22.61 -62.54
C SER A 258 38.20 -21.41 -61.59
N HIS A 259 38.55 -20.21 -62.05
CA HIS A 259 38.34 -19.00 -61.24
C HIS A 259 36.83 -18.79 -61.10
N ARG A 260 36.33 -18.91 -59.87
CA ARG A 260 34.92 -18.69 -59.55
C ARG A 260 34.72 -17.19 -59.30
N VAL A 261 33.72 -16.60 -59.93
CA VAL A 261 33.07 -15.40 -59.38
C VAL A 261 32.43 -15.83 -58.05
N GLY A 262 33.10 -15.49 -56.95
CA GLY A 262 32.75 -15.93 -55.61
C GLY A 262 31.64 -15.07 -55.00
N GLU A 263 30.68 -15.75 -54.40
CA GLU A 263 29.68 -15.22 -53.48
C GLU A 263 30.25 -14.23 -52.46
N LYS A 264 29.56 -13.10 -52.31
CA LYS A 264 29.37 -12.53 -50.97
C LYS A 264 28.19 -13.31 -50.40
N SER A 265 28.41 -14.14 -49.39
CA SER A 265 27.30 -14.79 -48.69
C SER A 265 26.36 -13.68 -48.18
N LEU A 266 25.23 -13.47 -48.84
CA LEU A 266 24.13 -12.73 -48.26
C LEU A 266 23.61 -13.63 -47.14
N GLY A 267 24.11 -13.43 -45.93
CA GLY A 267 23.56 -14.13 -44.77
C GLY A 267 22.06 -13.87 -44.69
N GLY A 268 21.24 -14.91 -44.79
CA GLY A 268 19.79 -14.83 -44.72
C GLY A 268 19.05 -15.63 -45.79
N ILE A 269 17.75 -15.37 -45.91
CA ILE A 269 16.72 -16.11 -46.67
C ILE A 269 17.08 -16.34 -48.17
N PHE A 270 18.04 -15.61 -48.74
CA PHE A 270 18.34 -15.60 -50.18
C PHE A 270 19.63 -16.34 -50.60
N SER A 271 20.33 -17.01 -49.68
CA SER A 271 21.59 -17.71 -50.00
C SER A 271 21.46 -18.84 -51.03
N ASP A 272 20.25 -19.31 -51.36
CA ASP A 272 20.07 -20.54 -52.15
C ASP A 272 19.52 -20.28 -53.57
N LEU A 273 19.35 -19.02 -53.97
CA LEU A 273 18.69 -18.60 -55.22
C LEU A 273 19.64 -18.38 -56.41
N PHE A 274 20.85 -18.92 -56.38
CA PHE A 274 21.83 -18.72 -57.45
C PHE A 274 21.48 -19.48 -58.75
N GLU A 275 21.43 -18.77 -59.87
CA GLU A 275 21.41 -19.32 -61.22
C GLU A 275 22.77 -19.10 -61.91
N GLN A 276 23.36 -20.18 -62.44
CA GLN A 276 24.62 -20.11 -63.19
C GLN A 276 24.32 -19.83 -64.67
N PHE A 277 24.81 -18.70 -65.18
CA PHE A 277 24.75 -18.38 -66.61
C PHE A 277 26.14 -18.51 -67.27
N PRO A 278 26.24 -19.11 -68.47
CA PRO A 278 27.47 -19.08 -69.26
C PRO A 278 27.88 -17.64 -69.63
N THR A 279 29.18 -17.32 -69.62
CA THR A 279 29.74 -16.01 -70.00
C THR A 279 29.27 -15.50 -71.37
N THR A 280 28.92 -16.41 -72.28
CA THR A 280 28.44 -16.10 -73.63
C THR A 280 26.99 -15.60 -73.69
N GLN A 281 26.22 -15.71 -72.61
CA GLN A 281 24.81 -15.27 -72.53
C GLN A 281 24.64 -13.91 -71.82
N LEU A 282 25.74 -13.27 -71.42
CA LEU A 282 25.76 -11.92 -70.84
C LEU A 282 25.42 -10.87 -71.92
N HIS A 283 24.13 -10.65 -72.17
CA HIS A 283 23.62 -9.60 -73.04
C HIS A 283 23.13 -8.37 -72.25
N SER A 284 23.10 -7.20 -72.89
CA SER A 284 22.67 -5.90 -72.36
C SER A 284 21.25 -5.84 -71.79
N ASN A 285 20.43 -6.88 -72.00
CA ASN A 285 19.07 -6.99 -71.49
C ASN A 285 18.98 -7.13 -69.96
N HIS A 286 20.10 -7.33 -69.26
CA HIS A 286 20.18 -7.35 -67.79
C HIS A 286 20.36 -5.92 -67.22
N ALA A 287 19.78 -4.93 -67.92
CA ALA A 287 19.86 -3.53 -67.55
C ALA A 287 19.20 -3.34 -66.18
N GLY A 288 20.01 -2.84 -65.23
CA GLY A 288 19.65 -2.85 -63.83
C GLY A 288 20.08 -4.12 -63.11
N CYS A 289 21.31 -4.63 -63.29
CA CYS A 289 21.95 -5.64 -62.41
C CYS A 289 23.10 -5.05 -61.56
N CYS A 290 23.49 -5.74 -60.48
CA CYS A 290 24.62 -5.40 -59.62
C CYS A 290 25.63 -6.53 -59.79
N TRP A 291 26.82 -6.22 -60.30
CA TRP A 291 27.81 -7.20 -60.70
C TRP A 291 28.93 -7.20 -59.69
N VAL A 292 29.17 -8.32 -59.02
CA VAL A 292 30.35 -8.51 -58.16
C VAL A 292 31.37 -9.29 -58.97
N ILE A 293 32.51 -8.69 -59.27
CA ILE A 293 33.54 -9.31 -60.13
C ILE A 293 34.87 -9.38 -59.39
N ASP A 294 35.46 -10.57 -59.40
CA ASP A 294 36.82 -10.77 -58.92
C ASP A 294 37.84 -10.03 -59.82
N SER A 295 38.80 -9.36 -59.18
CA SER A 295 39.77 -8.52 -59.88
C SER A 295 40.74 -9.29 -60.78
N GLU A 296 41.13 -10.52 -60.43
CA GLU A 296 41.98 -11.37 -61.29
C GLU A 296 41.20 -11.87 -62.51
N PHE A 297 39.95 -12.28 -62.29
CA PHE A 297 39.05 -12.67 -63.38
C PHE A 297 38.86 -11.52 -64.39
N LEU A 298 38.58 -10.31 -63.90
CA LEU A 298 38.38 -9.13 -64.75
C LEU A 298 39.65 -8.76 -65.52
N ALA A 299 40.82 -8.86 -64.89
CA ALA A 299 42.11 -8.57 -65.52
C ALA A 299 42.48 -9.57 -66.64
N CYS A 300 42.07 -10.83 -66.49
CA CYS A 300 42.30 -11.92 -67.44
C CYS A 300 41.26 -11.97 -68.58
N ASN A 301 40.03 -11.49 -68.32
CA ASN A 301 38.89 -11.66 -69.22
C ASN A 301 38.33 -10.34 -69.79
N GLN A 302 39.05 -9.23 -69.66
CA GLN A 302 38.65 -7.89 -70.15
C GLN A 302 38.09 -7.90 -71.59
N GLN A 303 38.71 -8.65 -72.50
CA GLN A 303 38.33 -8.73 -73.91
C GLN A 303 36.93 -9.34 -74.14
N LEU A 304 36.41 -10.11 -73.18
CA LEU A 304 35.08 -10.72 -73.27
C LEU A 304 33.95 -9.71 -72.99
N PHE A 305 34.23 -8.66 -72.22
CA PHE A 305 33.23 -7.69 -71.77
C PHE A 305 33.14 -6.46 -72.67
N GLU A 306 34.25 -6.04 -73.28
CA GLU A 306 34.30 -4.83 -74.13
C GLU A 306 33.29 -4.84 -75.31
N PRO A 307 33.11 -5.93 -76.09
CA PRO A 307 32.21 -5.91 -77.26
C PRO A 307 30.72 -5.81 -76.91
N GLY A 308 30.29 -6.33 -75.75
CA GLY A 308 28.88 -6.42 -75.37
C GLY A 308 28.26 -5.10 -74.89
N PHE A 309 29.09 -4.17 -74.42
CA PHE A 309 28.66 -2.88 -73.84
C PHE A 309 28.90 -1.68 -74.77
N TYR A 310 29.48 -1.92 -75.95
CA TYR A 310 29.78 -0.90 -76.96
C TYR A 310 28.58 -0.56 -77.88
N ALA A 311 27.46 -1.32 -77.81
CA ALA A 311 26.31 -1.15 -78.69
C ALA A 311 25.32 -0.08 -78.19
N GLY A 312 25.44 1.14 -78.71
CA GLY A 312 24.70 2.32 -78.24
C GLY A 312 23.21 2.39 -78.56
N SER A 313 22.34 1.69 -77.81
CA SER A 313 20.89 1.97 -77.93
C SER A 313 20.03 1.90 -76.66
N THR A 314 20.57 1.63 -75.48
CA THR A 314 19.86 1.90 -74.21
C THR A 314 20.85 2.25 -73.10
N PRO A 315 20.62 3.28 -72.27
CA PRO A 315 21.44 3.56 -71.10
C PRO A 315 21.21 2.45 -70.08
N SER A 316 21.94 1.35 -70.21
CA SER A 316 21.98 0.29 -69.20
C SER A 316 22.69 0.85 -67.97
N SER A 317 21.97 1.06 -66.87
CA SER A 317 22.51 1.45 -65.57
C SER A 317 23.04 0.21 -64.84
N VAL A 318 24.35 0.01 -64.83
CA VAL A 318 25.02 -1.11 -64.15
C VAL A 318 25.66 -0.62 -62.86
N SER A 319 25.43 -1.34 -61.76
CA SER A 319 26.23 -1.21 -60.53
C SER A 319 27.31 -2.28 -60.55
N LEU A 320 28.57 -1.91 -60.35
CA LEU A 320 29.72 -2.80 -60.43
C LEU A 320 30.49 -2.78 -59.11
N GLU A 321 30.74 -3.94 -58.52
CA GLU A 321 31.53 -4.16 -57.31
C GLU A 321 32.77 -4.97 -57.66
N ILE A 322 33.96 -4.47 -57.31
CA ILE A 322 35.24 -5.12 -57.59
C ILE A 322 36.00 -5.31 -56.27
N ASP A 323 36.40 -6.55 -55.99
CA ASP A 323 37.19 -6.89 -54.81
C ASP A 323 38.67 -7.15 -55.17
N PHE A 324 39.56 -6.29 -54.66
CA PHE A 324 41.01 -6.41 -54.82
C PHE A 324 41.70 -7.03 -53.58
N ARG A 325 40.96 -7.36 -52.52
CA ARG A 325 41.53 -7.96 -51.29
C ARG A 325 42.28 -9.27 -51.49
N PRO A 326 41.84 -10.20 -52.39
CA PRO A 326 42.55 -11.47 -52.60
C PRO A 326 43.98 -11.31 -53.15
N LEU A 327 44.29 -10.17 -53.77
CA LEU A 327 45.62 -9.92 -54.37
C LEU A 327 46.75 -9.78 -53.33
N THR A 328 46.42 -9.61 -52.05
CA THR A 328 47.38 -9.29 -50.98
C THR A 328 47.72 -10.44 -50.03
N ASP A 329 47.21 -11.66 -50.26
CA ASP A 329 47.43 -12.81 -49.37
C ASP A 329 48.93 -13.21 -49.20
N GLU A 330 49.27 -13.68 -47.99
CA GLU A 330 50.49 -13.49 -47.16
C GLU A 330 51.90 -13.80 -47.75
N ARG A 331 52.06 -14.09 -49.05
CA ARG A 331 53.34 -14.55 -49.62
C ARG A 331 54.11 -13.57 -50.52
N ALA A 332 53.77 -12.28 -50.60
CA ALA A 332 54.31 -11.51 -51.73
C ALA A 332 54.59 -10.01 -51.55
N VAL A 333 55.77 -9.70 -51.01
CA VAL A 333 56.45 -8.41 -51.28
C VAL A 333 56.80 -8.25 -52.77
N MET A 334 57.00 -9.35 -53.53
CA MET A 334 57.18 -9.32 -54.99
C MET A 334 55.88 -9.09 -55.81
N LYS A 335 54.68 -9.26 -55.22
CA LYS A 335 53.41 -9.04 -55.95
C LYS A 335 52.89 -7.61 -55.85
N MET A 336 53.37 -6.75 -54.96
CA MET A 336 52.83 -5.37 -54.85
C MET A 336 52.95 -4.56 -56.15
N LYS A 337 54.06 -4.69 -56.90
CA LYS A 337 54.20 -4.04 -58.22
C LYS A 337 53.24 -4.63 -59.26
N LYS A 338 53.05 -5.96 -59.23
CA LYS A 338 52.11 -6.65 -60.12
C LYS A 338 50.64 -6.32 -59.77
N ALA A 339 50.31 -6.22 -58.49
CA ALA A 339 49.00 -5.79 -58.00
C ALA A 339 48.71 -4.35 -58.43
N ARG A 340 49.70 -3.44 -58.35
CA ARG A 340 49.59 -2.08 -58.92
C ARG A 340 49.19 -2.10 -60.39
N ASP A 341 49.95 -2.84 -61.19
CA ASP A 341 49.77 -2.86 -62.64
C ASP A 341 48.40 -3.49 -62.99
N VAL A 342 47.97 -4.52 -62.25
CA VAL A 342 46.65 -5.14 -62.40
C VAL A 342 45.52 -4.16 -62.02
N ILE A 343 45.60 -3.53 -60.84
CA ILE A 343 44.58 -2.58 -60.38
C ILE A 343 44.48 -1.41 -61.36
N ASN A 344 45.60 -0.79 -61.73
CA ASN A 344 45.59 0.34 -62.67
C ASN A 344 45.12 -0.07 -64.07
N LYS A 345 45.44 -1.29 -64.54
CA LYS A 345 44.91 -1.81 -65.80
C LYS A 345 43.38 -1.95 -65.73
N VAL A 346 42.85 -2.48 -64.62
CA VAL A 346 41.40 -2.62 -64.40
C VAL A 346 40.71 -1.26 -64.28
N LEU A 347 41.28 -0.32 -63.52
CA LEU A 347 40.77 1.06 -63.37
C LEU A 347 41.00 1.93 -64.62
N CYS A 348 41.69 1.43 -65.64
CA CYS A 348 41.80 2.04 -66.97
C CYS A 348 40.91 1.38 -68.03
N CYS A 349 40.24 0.27 -67.69
CA CYS A 349 39.39 -0.48 -68.60
C CYS A 349 38.11 0.31 -68.92
N GLU A 350 37.77 0.44 -70.20
CA GLU A 350 36.57 1.17 -70.64
C GLU A 350 35.26 0.53 -70.17
N PHE A 351 35.25 -0.78 -69.93
CA PHE A 351 34.11 -1.45 -69.30
C PHE A 351 33.89 -0.94 -67.86
N VAL A 352 34.94 -0.94 -67.03
CA VAL A 352 34.84 -0.49 -65.62
C VAL A 352 34.57 1.01 -65.51
N CYS A 353 35.16 1.78 -66.42
CA CYS A 353 35.17 3.24 -66.36
C CYS A 353 34.16 3.91 -67.30
N GLY A 354 33.35 3.14 -68.02
CA GLY A 354 32.41 3.64 -69.02
C GLY A 354 31.18 4.30 -68.39
N ASN A 355 30.47 5.08 -69.20
CA ASN A 355 29.25 5.80 -68.77
C ASN A 355 28.06 4.86 -68.48
N HIS A 356 28.18 3.57 -68.76
CA HIS A 356 27.17 2.56 -68.46
C HIS A 356 27.24 2.10 -66.98
N ILE A 357 28.33 2.42 -66.27
CA ILE A 357 28.46 2.17 -64.84
C ILE A 357 27.88 3.36 -64.07
N THR A 358 26.70 3.20 -63.49
CA THR A 358 26.08 4.24 -62.65
C THR A 358 26.68 4.26 -61.26
N GLN A 359 27.07 3.10 -60.73
CA GLN A 359 27.67 2.97 -59.40
C GLN A 359 28.87 2.01 -59.46
N LEU A 360 30.01 2.42 -58.90
CA LEU A 360 31.22 1.60 -58.79
C LEU A 360 31.64 1.43 -57.33
N THR A 361 31.67 0.19 -56.85
CA THR A 361 32.13 -0.17 -55.50
C THR A 361 33.49 -0.85 -55.57
N LEU A 362 34.51 -0.34 -54.86
CA LEU A 362 35.87 -0.88 -54.87
C LEU A 362 36.30 -1.30 -53.47
N TYR A 363 36.82 -2.53 -53.31
CA TYR A 363 37.46 -2.99 -52.08
C TYR A 363 38.96 -3.13 -52.27
N ILE A 364 39.75 -2.43 -51.47
CA ILE A 364 41.21 -2.34 -51.60
C ILE A 364 41.82 -2.57 -50.22
N SER A 365 42.78 -3.50 -50.10
CA SER A 365 43.52 -3.74 -48.86
C SER A 365 45.04 -3.62 -49.02
N GLU A 366 45.72 -3.25 -47.94
CA GLU A 366 47.20 -3.34 -47.79
C GLU A 366 48.02 -2.64 -48.89
N LEU A 367 47.46 -1.60 -49.51
CA LEU A 367 48.08 -0.85 -50.61
C LEU A 367 48.53 0.53 -50.16
N ASN A 368 49.79 0.89 -50.45
CA ASN A 368 50.34 2.23 -50.20
C ASN A 368 50.95 2.83 -51.47
N MET A 369 50.11 3.10 -52.48
CA MET A 369 50.54 3.60 -53.79
C MET A 369 49.48 4.47 -54.45
N GLU A 370 49.88 5.18 -55.49
CA GLU A 370 49.01 5.99 -56.34
C GLU A 370 48.27 5.11 -57.36
N LEU A 371 46.95 5.28 -57.43
CA LEU A 371 46.04 4.63 -58.37
C LEU A 371 45.71 5.56 -59.55
N ASP A 372 45.55 5.02 -60.75
CA ASP A 372 45.07 5.79 -61.91
C ASP A 372 43.53 5.74 -61.97
N THR A 373 42.88 6.63 -61.22
CA THR A 373 41.41 6.74 -61.14
C THR A 373 40.84 7.80 -62.07
N THR A 374 41.69 8.48 -62.86
CA THR A 374 41.33 9.65 -63.67
C THR A 374 40.30 9.32 -64.77
N LYS A 375 40.22 8.05 -65.17
CA LYS A 375 39.31 7.56 -66.19
C LYS A 375 37.93 7.15 -65.66
N ILE A 376 37.73 7.01 -64.35
CA ILE A 376 36.45 6.56 -63.77
C ILE A 376 35.36 7.61 -64.05
N ARG A 377 34.36 7.25 -64.87
CA ARG A 377 33.23 8.14 -65.24
C ARG A 377 31.93 7.85 -64.48
N ALA A 378 31.94 6.90 -63.55
CA ALA A 378 30.75 6.51 -62.80
C ALA A 378 30.09 7.70 -62.10
N GLU A 379 28.76 7.69 -62.03
CA GLU A 379 27.99 8.76 -61.39
C GLU A 379 28.17 8.73 -59.87
N SER A 380 28.22 7.54 -59.30
CA SER A 380 28.48 7.25 -57.89
C SER A 380 29.67 6.30 -57.72
N CYS A 381 30.53 6.56 -56.74
CA CYS A 381 31.60 5.64 -56.34
C CYS A 381 31.57 5.38 -54.83
N ILE A 382 31.68 4.10 -54.46
CA ILE A 382 31.80 3.60 -53.09
C ILE A 382 33.20 2.98 -52.94
N ILE A 383 33.99 3.42 -51.98
CA ILE A 383 35.36 2.94 -51.83
C ILE A 383 35.59 2.40 -50.43
N HIS A 384 36.07 1.17 -50.34
CA HIS A 384 36.49 0.52 -49.11
C HIS A 384 38.01 0.32 -49.10
N LEU A 385 38.68 0.92 -48.12
CA LEU A 385 40.12 0.84 -47.89
C LEU A 385 40.38 0.16 -46.55
N ASP A 386 41.15 -0.93 -46.52
CA ASP A 386 41.61 -1.60 -45.29
C ASP A 386 43.14 -1.66 -45.26
N SER A 387 43.79 -1.24 -44.17
CA SER A 387 45.25 -1.25 -44.02
C SER A 387 46.02 -0.55 -45.15
N CYS A 388 45.41 0.38 -45.86
CA CYS A 388 46.04 1.15 -46.94
C CYS A 388 46.85 2.33 -46.41
N GLY A 389 47.83 2.81 -47.19
CA GLY A 389 48.60 4.02 -46.89
C GLY A 389 48.04 5.30 -47.53
N SER A 390 48.56 6.47 -47.11
CA SER A 390 48.04 7.79 -47.50
C SER A 390 48.06 8.08 -49.01
N LYS A 391 48.97 7.44 -49.78
CA LYS A 391 49.10 7.65 -51.23
C LYS A 391 47.87 7.22 -52.02
N VAL A 392 47.10 6.25 -51.50
CA VAL A 392 45.84 5.82 -52.15
C VAL A 392 44.81 6.95 -52.04
N LEU A 393 44.73 7.62 -50.90
CA LEU A 393 43.76 8.69 -50.63
C LEU A 393 43.94 9.90 -51.55
N SER A 394 45.17 10.25 -51.90
CA SER A 394 45.46 11.36 -52.83
C SER A 394 45.10 11.06 -54.29
N THR A 395 44.76 9.81 -54.60
CA THR A 395 44.44 9.37 -55.96
C THR A 395 43.05 8.79 -56.10
N LEU A 396 42.16 8.99 -55.12
CA LEU A 396 40.77 8.59 -55.24
C LEU A 396 40.06 9.45 -56.32
N PRO A 397 39.04 8.92 -57.01
CA PRO A 397 38.32 9.65 -58.05
C PRO A 397 37.67 10.93 -57.50
N ALA A 398 37.44 11.91 -58.38
CA ALA A 398 36.87 13.19 -57.96
C ALA A 398 35.42 13.05 -57.45
N LYS A 399 34.67 12.06 -57.91
CA LYS A 399 33.27 11.79 -57.52
C LYS A 399 33.19 10.54 -56.65
N ILE A 400 33.30 10.69 -55.33
CA ILE A 400 33.15 9.61 -54.35
C ILE A 400 31.94 9.96 -53.52
N GLU A 401 30.95 9.07 -53.49
CA GLU A 401 29.75 9.25 -52.67
C GLU A 401 29.97 8.65 -51.28
N GLU A 402 30.62 7.49 -51.20
CA GLU A 402 30.88 6.80 -49.93
C GLU A 402 32.34 6.35 -49.79
N LEU A 403 32.93 6.58 -48.61
CA LEU A 403 34.30 6.18 -48.30
C LEU A 403 34.37 5.45 -46.96
N TYR A 404 34.94 4.25 -46.97
CA TYR A 404 35.20 3.44 -45.80
C TYR A 404 36.71 3.26 -45.64
N MET A 405 37.26 3.69 -44.52
CA MET A 405 38.67 3.56 -44.15
C MET A 405 38.79 2.71 -42.89
N LYS A 406 39.59 1.65 -42.94
CA LYS A 406 39.78 0.73 -41.82
C LYS A 406 41.26 0.43 -41.60
N SER A 407 41.70 0.40 -40.34
CA SER A 407 43.08 0.02 -39.95
C SER A 407 44.19 0.82 -40.65
N MET A 408 43.96 2.09 -41.00
CA MET A 408 44.89 2.88 -41.81
C MET A 408 45.86 3.71 -40.96
N PHE A 409 47.08 3.91 -41.48
CA PHE A 409 48.04 4.90 -40.96
C PHE A 409 48.24 6.03 -41.99
N ILE A 410 47.78 7.23 -41.66
CA ILE A 410 47.77 8.38 -42.57
C ILE A 410 48.96 9.28 -42.23
N THR A 411 49.90 9.43 -43.15
CA THR A 411 51.13 10.22 -42.96
C THR A 411 51.06 11.66 -43.45
N ASP A 412 49.99 12.02 -44.16
CA ASP A 412 49.83 13.31 -44.84
C ASP A 412 48.44 13.89 -44.55
N THR A 413 48.27 15.20 -44.71
CA THR A 413 46.92 15.80 -44.62
C THR A 413 46.09 15.37 -45.81
N VAL A 414 44.89 14.82 -45.55
CA VAL A 414 44.00 14.32 -46.59
C VAL A 414 42.74 15.18 -46.62
N THR A 415 42.47 15.79 -47.77
CA THR A 415 41.20 16.48 -48.04
C THR A 415 40.31 15.55 -48.84
N LEU A 416 39.15 15.20 -48.28
CA LEU A 416 38.21 14.30 -48.94
C LEU A 416 37.40 15.02 -50.03
N SER A 417 36.83 14.26 -50.97
CA SER A 417 36.08 14.80 -52.12
C SER A 417 34.82 15.57 -51.70
N GLU A 418 34.59 16.75 -52.29
CA GLU A 418 33.38 17.57 -52.11
C GLU A 418 32.06 16.86 -52.48
N SER A 419 32.11 15.71 -53.16
CA SER A 419 30.93 14.89 -53.48
C SER A 419 30.60 13.85 -52.41
N LEU A 420 31.44 13.72 -51.38
CA LEU A 420 31.30 12.69 -50.36
C LEU A 420 30.07 12.91 -49.49
N VAL A 421 29.17 11.93 -49.50
CA VAL A 421 27.94 11.86 -48.72
C VAL A 421 28.16 11.06 -47.43
N LEU A 422 28.86 9.91 -47.49
CA LEU A 422 29.15 9.04 -46.35
C LEU A 422 30.66 8.82 -46.16
N CYS A 423 31.15 8.96 -44.93
CA CYS A 423 32.52 8.63 -44.57
C CYS A 423 32.56 7.78 -43.28
N VAL A 424 33.21 6.62 -43.33
CA VAL A 424 33.35 5.71 -42.20
C VAL A 424 34.82 5.40 -41.96
N CYS A 425 35.39 5.87 -40.86
CA CYS A 425 36.77 5.62 -40.45
C CYS A 425 36.78 4.72 -39.21
N LYS A 426 37.50 3.59 -39.25
CA LYS A 426 37.64 2.65 -38.11
C LYS A 426 39.11 2.33 -37.88
N ASN A 427 39.61 2.52 -36.65
CA ASN A 427 41.02 2.26 -36.29
C ASN A 427 42.01 3.00 -37.21
N VAL A 428 41.82 4.32 -37.37
CA VAL A 428 42.69 5.14 -38.23
C VAL A 428 43.61 5.98 -37.36
N THR A 429 44.91 5.85 -37.56
CA THR A 429 45.92 6.65 -36.84
C THR A 429 46.55 7.65 -37.79
N LEU A 430 46.61 8.91 -37.37
CA LEU A 430 47.22 9.99 -38.13
C LEU A 430 48.60 10.30 -37.54
N LYS A 431 49.57 10.58 -38.40
CA LYS A 431 50.87 11.12 -37.98
C LYS A 431 50.67 12.50 -37.32
N ALA A 432 51.56 12.87 -36.41
CA ALA A 432 51.59 14.22 -35.84
C ALA A 432 51.54 15.29 -36.95
N ASP A 433 50.82 16.38 -36.68
CA ASP A 433 50.59 17.52 -37.59
C ASP A 433 49.80 17.23 -38.87
N THR A 434 49.25 16.02 -39.02
CA THR A 434 48.36 15.67 -40.12
C THR A 434 46.89 15.73 -39.70
N ARG A 435 46.00 15.93 -40.68
CA ARG A 435 44.55 15.97 -40.45
C ARG A 435 43.76 15.36 -41.60
N ILE A 436 42.57 14.87 -41.30
CA ILE A 436 41.54 14.57 -42.31
C ILE A 436 40.61 15.78 -42.40
N VAL A 437 40.45 16.34 -43.61
CA VAL A 437 39.51 17.44 -43.89
C VAL A 437 38.27 16.85 -44.55
N VAL A 438 37.14 16.88 -43.83
CA VAL A 438 35.83 16.40 -44.26
C VAL A 438 35.03 17.57 -44.84
N PRO A 439 34.51 17.45 -46.07
CA PRO A 439 33.79 18.52 -46.75
C PRO A 439 32.39 18.73 -46.17
N ASN A 440 31.78 19.87 -46.51
CA ASN A 440 30.48 20.28 -45.96
C ASN A 440 29.29 19.48 -46.49
N LYS A 441 29.45 18.79 -47.63
CA LYS A 441 28.38 17.97 -48.22
C LYS A 441 28.25 16.58 -47.61
N THR A 442 29.18 16.19 -46.74
CA THR A 442 29.09 14.90 -46.04
C THR A 442 27.93 14.93 -45.08
N THR A 443 26.89 14.16 -45.39
CA THR A 443 25.69 14.05 -44.54
C THR A 443 25.91 13.04 -43.43
N ASN A 444 26.75 12.02 -43.67
CA ASN A 444 26.98 10.93 -42.73
C ASN A 444 28.48 10.75 -42.46
N LEU A 445 28.88 10.84 -41.20
CA LEU A 445 30.25 10.59 -40.76
C LEU A 445 30.23 9.62 -39.59
N VAL A 446 31.11 8.61 -39.63
CA VAL A 446 31.35 7.68 -38.52
C VAL A 446 32.84 7.51 -38.34
N LEU A 447 33.40 8.04 -37.27
CA LEU A 447 34.78 7.89 -36.85
C LEU A 447 34.80 7.02 -35.59
N CYS A 448 35.47 5.89 -35.63
CA CYS A 448 35.60 4.98 -34.49
C CYS A 448 37.07 4.64 -34.30
N ASN A 449 37.59 4.91 -33.11
CA ASN A 449 38.99 4.73 -32.75
C ASN A 449 39.95 5.43 -33.73
N VAL A 450 39.67 6.71 -34.00
CA VAL A 450 40.57 7.57 -34.77
C VAL A 450 41.53 8.28 -33.82
N ASP A 451 42.83 8.24 -34.11
CA ASP A 451 43.86 8.95 -33.35
C ASP A 451 44.44 10.10 -34.19
N GLY A 452 44.13 11.34 -33.83
CA GLY A 452 44.65 12.53 -34.52
C GLY A 452 43.59 13.59 -34.83
N VAL A 453 43.91 14.49 -35.76
CA VAL A 453 43.10 15.69 -36.02
C VAL A 453 42.11 15.46 -37.16
N VAL A 454 40.84 15.79 -36.94
CA VAL A 454 39.82 15.83 -37.98
C VAL A 454 39.25 17.24 -38.04
N GLN A 455 39.14 17.79 -39.24
CA GLN A 455 38.52 19.07 -39.51
C GLN A 455 37.30 18.85 -40.38
N SER A 456 36.12 19.14 -39.87
CA SER A 456 34.86 19.08 -40.60
C SER A 456 34.29 20.48 -40.78
N ALA A 457 33.65 20.76 -41.90
CA ALA A 457 32.90 22.01 -42.03
C ALA A 457 31.70 22.08 -41.07
N VAL A 458 31.13 20.92 -40.70
CA VAL A 458 29.95 20.83 -39.81
C VAL A 458 30.31 21.16 -38.37
N PHE A 459 31.40 20.59 -37.85
CA PHE A 459 31.78 20.74 -36.43
C PHE A 459 33.16 21.34 -36.19
N GLY A 460 33.84 21.83 -37.22
CA GLY A 460 35.17 22.42 -37.10
C GLY A 460 36.25 21.39 -36.79
N THR A 461 37.29 21.83 -36.09
CA THR A 461 38.48 21.02 -35.77
C THR A 461 38.36 20.31 -34.42
N VAL A 462 38.54 18.99 -34.44
CA VAL A 462 38.56 18.11 -33.27
C VAL A 462 39.84 17.25 -33.28
N THR A 463 40.42 17.02 -32.11
CA THR A 463 41.47 16.02 -31.92
C THR A 463 40.84 14.78 -31.29
N CYS A 464 40.88 13.66 -31.99
CA CYS A 464 40.33 12.39 -31.55
C CYS A 464 41.37 11.63 -30.71
N LEU A 465 40.99 11.12 -29.54
CA LEU A 465 41.86 10.38 -28.63
C LEU A 465 41.34 8.93 -28.48
N PRO A 466 42.13 7.90 -28.85
CA PRO A 466 41.72 6.50 -28.73
C PRO A 466 41.26 6.12 -27.31
N PRO A 467 40.15 5.37 -27.15
CA PRO A 467 39.18 4.98 -28.16
C PRO A 467 38.17 6.11 -28.43
N SER A 468 38.36 6.86 -29.51
CA SER A 468 37.48 7.98 -29.87
C SER A 468 36.24 7.49 -30.62
N GLU A 469 35.16 8.24 -30.55
CA GLU A 469 33.98 8.00 -31.39
C GLU A 469 33.39 9.34 -31.80
N ILE A 470 33.23 9.58 -33.10
CA ILE A 470 32.44 10.70 -33.60
C ILE A 470 31.48 10.14 -34.61
N SER A 471 30.19 10.34 -34.44
CA SER A 471 29.23 10.04 -35.48
C SER A 471 28.28 11.21 -35.66
N TYR A 472 27.98 11.55 -36.92
CA TYR A 472 26.82 12.37 -37.21
C TYR A 472 26.09 11.90 -38.45
N LYS A 473 24.79 12.12 -38.45
CA LYS A 473 23.87 11.74 -39.51
C LYS A 473 22.94 12.91 -39.80
N MET A 474 23.02 13.49 -40.99
CA MET A 474 22.11 14.49 -41.52
C MET A 474 21.03 13.78 -42.33
N THR A 475 19.79 14.20 -42.13
CA THR A 475 18.64 13.69 -42.88
C THR A 475 18.16 14.75 -43.86
N ASP A 476 17.69 14.29 -45.03
CA ASP A 476 17.31 15.15 -46.16
C ASP A 476 16.14 16.09 -45.83
N PHE A 477 15.35 15.77 -44.80
CA PHE A 477 14.23 16.57 -44.33
C PHE A 477 14.67 17.55 -43.24
N ASN A 478 14.84 18.82 -43.62
CA ASN A 478 15.14 19.95 -42.73
C ASN A 478 16.46 19.87 -41.95
N GLY A 479 17.37 18.96 -42.32
CA GLY A 479 18.65 18.80 -41.65
C GLY A 479 18.47 18.36 -40.21
N LEU A 480 17.75 17.26 -39.97
CA LEU A 480 17.65 16.67 -38.63
C LEU A 480 18.94 15.89 -38.32
N PHE A 481 19.74 16.35 -37.36
CA PHE A 481 21.05 15.84 -37.00
C PHE A 481 20.99 14.94 -35.76
N THR A 482 21.61 13.78 -35.83
CA THR A 482 22.17 13.15 -34.62
C THR A 482 23.66 13.42 -34.59
N LEU A 483 24.20 13.84 -33.45
CA LEU A 483 25.63 14.07 -33.26
C LEU A 483 26.10 13.36 -31.99
N GLN A 484 27.13 12.55 -32.09
CA GLN A 484 27.77 11.89 -30.97
C GLN A 484 29.28 12.16 -31.02
N MET A 485 29.86 12.52 -29.88
CA MET A 485 31.29 12.73 -29.70
C MET A 485 31.74 12.08 -28.39
N ARG A 486 32.71 11.17 -28.45
CA ARG A 486 33.33 10.47 -27.31
C ARG A 486 34.85 10.55 -27.35
N ASN A 487 35.48 10.91 -26.23
CA ASN A 487 36.95 11.01 -26.09
C ASN A 487 37.59 11.92 -27.15
N VAL A 488 37.10 13.16 -27.25
CA VAL A 488 37.61 14.14 -28.23
C VAL A 488 37.97 15.46 -27.56
N GLN A 489 38.97 16.14 -28.11
CA GLN A 489 39.31 17.49 -27.75
C GLN A 489 38.84 18.46 -28.84
N TYR A 490 37.85 19.29 -28.53
CA TYR A 490 37.30 20.29 -29.45
C TYR A 490 38.18 21.55 -29.47
N LYS A 491 38.64 21.95 -30.65
CA LYS A 491 39.59 23.07 -30.87
C LYS A 491 39.07 24.08 -31.90
N SER A 492 37.76 24.21 -32.04
CA SER A 492 37.15 25.10 -33.03
C SER A 492 36.37 26.24 -32.40
N ALA A 493 36.28 27.36 -33.10
CA ALA A 493 35.29 28.42 -32.82
C ALA A 493 34.00 28.23 -33.66
N SER A 494 33.81 27.04 -34.24
CA SER A 494 32.65 26.74 -35.09
C SER A 494 31.36 26.71 -34.26
N VAL A 495 30.31 27.27 -34.86
CA VAL A 495 28.93 27.17 -34.37
C VAL A 495 28.27 25.95 -35.00
N LEU A 496 27.74 25.05 -34.18
CA LEU A 496 26.92 23.94 -34.65
C LEU A 496 25.48 24.44 -34.84
N SER A 497 25.13 24.84 -36.05
CA SER A 497 23.77 25.27 -36.40
C SER A 497 23.00 24.17 -37.11
N GLY A 498 21.81 23.82 -36.62
CA GLY A 498 20.94 22.83 -37.27
C GLY A 498 19.69 22.47 -36.47
N CYS A 499 18.92 21.49 -36.96
CA CYS A 499 17.84 20.87 -36.21
C CYS A 499 18.37 19.56 -35.61
N PHE A 500 18.71 19.47 -34.33
CA PHE A 500 19.30 18.26 -33.74
C PHE A 500 18.24 17.44 -33.01
N ALA A 501 18.04 16.19 -33.44
CA ALA A 501 17.24 15.22 -32.67
C ALA A 501 17.92 14.85 -31.35
N CYS A 502 19.23 14.61 -31.41
CA CYS A 502 20.01 14.14 -30.27
C CYS A 502 21.48 14.55 -30.40
N ILE A 503 22.05 15.07 -29.31
CA ILE A 503 23.46 15.39 -29.18
C ILE A 503 24.02 14.63 -27.97
N ILE A 504 25.06 13.82 -28.17
CA ILE A 504 25.70 13.05 -27.10
C ILE A 504 27.17 13.47 -27.01
N LEU A 505 27.55 14.07 -25.89
CA LEU A 505 28.91 14.49 -25.60
C LEU A 505 29.44 13.70 -24.40
N GLU A 506 30.45 12.87 -24.62
CA GLU A 506 31.09 12.06 -23.57
C GLU A 506 32.60 12.26 -23.56
N LYS A 507 33.17 12.63 -22.41
CA LYS A 507 34.62 12.88 -22.27
C LYS A 507 35.15 13.87 -23.33
N VAL A 508 34.33 14.89 -23.65
CA VAL A 508 34.69 15.96 -24.59
C VAL A 508 35.42 17.07 -23.84
N VAL A 509 36.63 17.43 -24.30
CA VAL A 509 37.45 18.50 -23.74
C VAL A 509 37.44 19.70 -24.69
N ILE A 510 36.80 20.80 -24.31
CA ILE A 510 36.75 22.02 -25.11
C ILE A 510 37.97 22.86 -24.74
N ALA A 511 38.95 22.92 -25.63
CA ALA A 511 40.23 23.58 -25.38
C ALA A 511 40.03 25.10 -25.29
N ALA A 512 40.57 25.74 -24.25
CA ALA A 512 40.57 27.20 -24.18
C ALA A 512 41.39 27.81 -25.35
N PRO A 513 40.98 28.97 -25.90
CA PRO A 513 39.86 29.83 -25.49
C PRO A 513 38.51 29.49 -26.15
N HIS A 514 38.39 28.33 -26.80
CA HIS A 514 37.22 27.97 -27.58
C HIS A 514 35.98 27.67 -26.73
N GLN A 515 34.81 27.72 -27.38
CA GLN A 515 33.51 27.37 -26.82
C GLN A 515 32.73 26.57 -27.87
N LEU A 516 32.02 25.52 -27.43
CA LEU A 516 31.10 24.77 -28.28
C LEU A 516 29.74 25.47 -28.28
N GLU A 517 29.42 26.18 -29.37
CA GLU A 517 28.16 26.92 -29.50
C GLU A 517 27.14 26.13 -30.33
N LEU A 518 25.97 25.82 -29.74
CA LEU A 518 24.86 25.13 -30.41
C LEU A 518 23.75 26.14 -30.76
N LYS A 519 23.30 26.15 -32.02
CA LYS A 519 22.18 26.98 -32.49
C LYS A 519 21.13 26.18 -33.24
N GLY A 520 19.88 26.60 -33.11
CA GLY A 520 18.74 26.00 -33.82
C GLY A 520 17.87 25.13 -32.92
N ASP A 521 17.02 24.29 -33.50
CA ASP A 521 16.11 23.42 -32.76
C ASP A 521 16.89 22.20 -32.25
N VAL A 522 17.01 22.00 -30.95
CA VAL A 522 17.71 20.84 -30.37
C VAL A 522 16.74 20.15 -29.44
N TRP A 523 16.43 18.87 -29.66
CA TRP A 523 15.46 18.17 -28.82
C TRP A 523 16.11 17.52 -27.61
N ASN A 524 17.20 16.77 -27.80
CA ASN A 524 17.85 16.02 -26.73
C ASN A 524 19.35 16.29 -26.67
N ILE A 525 19.88 16.55 -25.49
CA ILE A 525 21.32 16.69 -25.24
C ILE A 525 21.71 15.81 -24.05
N SER A 526 22.75 15.00 -24.20
CA SER A 526 23.36 14.22 -23.12
C SER A 526 24.83 14.61 -22.96
N ILE A 527 25.24 14.99 -21.76
CA ILE A 527 26.60 15.46 -21.44
C ILE A 527 27.17 14.59 -20.30
N SER A 528 28.33 14.00 -20.55
CA SER A 528 29.01 13.08 -19.64
C SER A 528 30.51 13.37 -19.58
N THR A 529 31.09 13.57 -18.39
CA THR A 529 32.55 13.73 -18.21
C THR A 529 33.21 14.81 -19.09
N CYS A 530 32.46 15.84 -19.49
CA CYS A 530 32.96 16.92 -20.36
C CYS A 530 33.70 18.02 -19.56
N SER A 531 34.48 18.85 -20.26
CA SER A 531 35.17 20.01 -19.69
C SER A 531 35.26 21.18 -20.69
N GLY A 532 35.43 22.40 -20.19
CA GLY A 532 35.51 23.63 -21.01
C GLY A 532 34.15 24.35 -21.12
N SER A 533 33.90 25.11 -22.20
CA SER A 533 32.72 25.99 -22.31
C SER A 533 31.72 25.50 -23.37
N ILE A 534 30.44 25.34 -23.01
CA ILE A 534 29.32 24.97 -23.92
C ILE A 534 28.27 26.10 -23.90
N ASP A 535 27.95 26.69 -25.06
CA ASP A 535 26.82 27.60 -25.22
C ASP A 535 25.58 26.88 -25.76
N LEU A 536 24.47 26.99 -25.04
CA LEU A 536 23.15 26.52 -25.47
C LEU A 536 22.13 27.67 -25.54
N MET A 537 22.54 28.93 -25.37
CA MET A 537 21.62 30.09 -25.29
C MET A 537 20.70 30.21 -26.50
N ASP A 538 21.22 29.89 -27.69
CA ASP A 538 20.52 30.03 -28.98
C ASP A 538 19.82 28.73 -29.42
N THR A 539 19.72 27.74 -28.53
CA THR A 539 18.95 26.51 -28.79
C THR A 539 17.46 26.73 -28.51
N LYS A 540 16.62 26.20 -29.40
CA LYS A 540 15.15 26.21 -29.32
C LYS A 540 14.66 24.78 -29.11
N CYS A 541 13.46 24.65 -28.53
CA CYS A 541 12.77 23.36 -28.41
C CYS A 541 13.53 22.26 -27.62
N LEU A 542 14.34 22.63 -26.61
CA LEU A 542 15.05 21.66 -25.77
C LEU A 542 14.10 20.83 -24.90
N GLU A 543 13.76 19.65 -25.41
CA GLU A 543 12.88 18.67 -24.78
C GLU A 543 13.57 17.99 -23.60
N SER A 544 14.81 17.53 -23.76
CA SER A 544 15.59 16.93 -22.67
C SER A 544 17.05 17.36 -22.65
N LEU A 545 17.57 17.66 -21.45
CA LEU A 545 18.99 17.82 -21.17
C LEU A 545 19.38 16.84 -20.06
N ARG A 546 20.38 16.00 -20.31
CA ARG A 546 20.83 14.95 -19.40
C ARG A 546 22.29 15.15 -19.03
N PHE A 547 22.58 15.10 -17.74
CA PHE A 547 23.92 15.04 -17.17
C PHE A 547 24.15 13.67 -16.55
N THR A 548 25.26 13.03 -16.92
CA THR A 548 25.69 11.76 -16.35
C THR A 548 27.14 11.80 -15.90
N GLN A 549 27.52 10.91 -14.97
CA GLN A 549 28.89 10.75 -14.49
C GLN A 549 29.48 12.06 -13.89
N LYS A 550 30.79 12.27 -13.98
CA LYS A 550 31.46 13.39 -13.30
C LYS A 550 31.32 14.69 -14.10
N LEU A 551 30.77 15.75 -13.51
CA LEU A 551 30.86 17.10 -14.07
C LEU A 551 32.16 17.74 -13.59
N ASN A 552 33.10 17.97 -14.51
CA ASN A 552 34.37 18.59 -14.16
C ASN A 552 34.17 20.05 -13.73
N SER A 553 34.98 20.51 -12.77
CA SER A 553 34.93 21.89 -12.24
C SER A 553 35.30 22.97 -13.25
N ASN A 554 35.84 22.61 -14.41
CA ASN A 554 36.12 23.56 -15.51
C ASN A 554 35.02 23.56 -16.58
N LEU A 555 33.93 22.80 -16.40
CA LEU A 555 32.79 22.82 -17.31
C LEU A 555 31.91 24.05 -17.02
N LYS A 556 31.74 24.91 -18.03
CA LYS A 556 30.85 26.07 -18.01
C LYS A 556 29.77 25.86 -19.06
N ILE A 557 28.50 25.92 -18.65
CA ILE A 557 27.36 25.74 -19.56
C ILE A 557 26.48 26.99 -19.48
N ARG A 558 26.18 27.59 -20.63
CA ARG A 558 25.16 28.64 -20.73
C ARG A 558 23.87 27.99 -21.24
N PHE A 559 22.87 27.88 -20.38
CA PHE A 559 21.61 27.17 -20.66
C PHE A 559 20.67 27.98 -21.58
N PRO A 560 19.79 27.33 -22.38
CA PRO A 560 18.76 28.05 -23.12
C PRO A 560 17.72 28.69 -22.19
N PRO A 561 16.85 29.59 -22.69
CA PRO A 561 15.79 30.21 -21.88
C PRO A 561 14.84 29.20 -21.22
N THR A 562 14.57 28.08 -21.90
CA THR A 562 13.62 27.05 -21.47
C THR A 562 14.16 25.64 -21.71
N ILE A 563 14.02 24.77 -20.72
CA ILE A 563 14.28 23.33 -20.80
C ILE A 563 13.00 22.63 -20.38
N ARG A 564 12.46 21.71 -21.18
CA ARG A 564 11.28 20.96 -20.76
C ARG A 564 11.63 19.96 -19.66
N VAL A 565 12.64 19.12 -19.87
CA VAL A 565 13.06 18.12 -18.89
C VAL A 565 14.58 18.15 -18.65
N LEU A 566 15.00 18.27 -17.40
CA LEU A 566 16.40 18.22 -16.98
C LEU A 566 16.66 16.96 -16.15
N TYR A 567 17.61 16.13 -16.57
CA TYR A 567 18.03 14.91 -15.90
C TYR A 567 19.43 15.06 -15.32
N LEU A 568 19.59 14.69 -14.05
CA LEU A 568 20.87 14.51 -13.37
C LEU A 568 20.92 13.07 -12.86
N SER A 569 21.61 12.18 -13.56
CA SER A 569 21.60 10.74 -13.27
C SER A 569 23.02 10.24 -13.05
N ASP A 570 23.27 9.62 -11.89
CA ASP A 570 24.60 9.11 -11.52
C ASP A 570 25.69 10.19 -11.64
N VAL A 571 25.32 11.44 -11.34
CA VAL A 571 26.15 12.60 -11.60
C VAL A 571 26.94 13.02 -10.35
N CYS A 572 28.23 13.33 -10.50
CA CYS A 572 29.05 13.90 -9.43
C CYS A 572 29.35 15.38 -9.76
N VAL A 573 28.76 16.29 -8.98
CA VAL A 573 28.88 17.74 -9.19
C VAL A 573 29.95 18.29 -8.25
N GLN A 574 31.06 18.79 -8.80
CA GLN A 574 32.24 19.22 -8.03
C GLN A 574 32.34 20.75 -7.83
N GLN A 575 31.32 21.50 -8.22
CA GLN A 575 31.22 22.95 -8.10
C GLN A 575 29.75 23.36 -7.96
N ASP A 576 29.47 24.62 -7.66
CA ASP A 576 28.09 25.11 -7.69
C ASP A 576 27.50 24.99 -9.11
N LEU A 577 26.38 24.28 -9.23
CA LEU A 577 25.64 24.16 -10.47
C LEU A 577 24.38 25.04 -10.39
N ILE A 578 24.45 26.20 -11.03
CA ILE A 578 23.35 27.19 -11.05
C ILE A 578 22.60 27.10 -12.38
N ILE A 579 21.36 26.64 -12.33
CA ILE A 579 20.45 26.57 -13.47
C ILE A 579 19.53 27.80 -13.45
N ASN A 580 19.82 28.78 -14.31
CA ASN A 580 19.04 30.03 -14.43
C ASN A 580 18.15 30.07 -15.68
N CYS A 581 17.47 28.97 -15.97
CA CYS A 581 16.50 28.86 -17.06
C CYS A 581 15.16 28.32 -16.53
N LEU A 582 14.10 28.44 -17.32
CA LEU A 582 12.82 27.83 -16.97
C LEU A 582 12.91 26.32 -17.22
N VAL A 583 12.91 25.52 -16.16
CA VAL A 583 12.85 24.05 -16.23
C VAL A 583 11.42 23.62 -15.89
N ARG A 584 10.74 22.88 -16.79
CA ARG A 584 9.38 22.38 -16.47
C ARG A 584 9.43 21.16 -15.55
N GLU A 585 10.34 20.24 -15.83
CA GLU A 585 10.54 19.02 -15.06
C GLU A 585 12.03 18.78 -14.75
N LEU A 586 12.35 18.50 -13.49
CA LEU A 586 13.70 18.17 -13.00
C LEU A 586 13.68 16.78 -12.37
N HIS A 587 14.54 15.89 -12.87
CA HIS A 587 14.73 14.54 -12.36
C HIS A 587 16.18 14.36 -11.94
N VAL A 588 16.41 14.17 -10.64
CA VAL A 588 17.72 13.92 -10.05
C VAL A 588 17.70 12.52 -9.45
N ASN A 589 18.61 11.66 -9.89
CA ASN A 589 18.71 10.29 -9.43
C ASN A 589 20.18 9.94 -9.18
N GLN A 590 20.49 9.47 -7.97
CA GLN A 590 21.86 9.09 -7.60
C GLN A 590 22.91 10.20 -7.81
N ALA A 591 22.50 11.47 -7.75
CA ALA A 591 23.41 12.59 -7.87
C ALA A 591 24.18 12.80 -6.56
N LYS A 592 25.46 13.17 -6.66
CA LYS A 592 26.32 13.50 -5.54
C LYS A 592 26.85 14.93 -5.74
N ILE A 593 26.37 15.87 -4.93
CA ILE A 593 26.92 17.22 -4.88
C ILE A 593 28.07 17.20 -3.85
N ALA A 594 29.26 17.62 -4.27
CA ALA A 594 30.43 17.64 -3.41
C ALA A 594 30.23 18.56 -2.20
N THR A 595 30.90 18.25 -1.08
CA THR A 595 30.85 19.06 0.15
C THR A 595 31.23 20.51 -0.14
N GLY A 596 30.41 21.45 0.34
CA GLY A 596 30.59 22.89 0.10
C GLY A 596 30.04 23.39 -1.24
N CYS A 597 29.54 22.51 -2.11
CA CYS A 597 28.89 22.87 -3.37
C CYS A 597 27.37 22.74 -3.26
N THR A 598 26.65 23.39 -4.16
CA THR A 598 25.18 23.41 -4.21
C THR A 598 24.67 23.20 -5.63
N PHE A 599 23.54 22.49 -5.76
CA PHE A 599 22.72 22.54 -6.96
C PHE A 599 21.64 23.59 -6.75
N ARG A 600 21.59 24.64 -7.56
CA ARG A 600 20.61 25.73 -7.43
C ARG A 600 19.78 25.88 -8.69
N LEU A 601 18.47 25.75 -8.55
CA LEU A 601 17.50 26.08 -9.59
C LEU A 601 16.89 27.45 -9.29
N VAL A 602 17.26 28.47 -10.06
CA VAL A 602 16.94 29.88 -9.77
C VAL A 602 15.47 30.19 -10.07
N ARG A 603 14.90 29.59 -11.11
CA ARG A 603 13.49 29.78 -11.50
C ARG A 603 12.63 28.63 -10.99
N GLU A 604 11.34 28.90 -10.79
CA GLU A 604 10.41 27.88 -10.32
C GLU A 604 10.27 26.72 -11.33
N CYS A 605 10.32 25.49 -10.82
CA CYS A 605 10.07 24.27 -11.57
C CYS A 605 8.74 23.63 -11.16
N SER A 606 7.98 23.17 -12.15
CA SER A 606 6.64 22.61 -11.93
C SER A 606 6.70 21.18 -11.39
N ASN A 607 7.70 20.40 -11.77
CA ASN A 607 7.86 19.03 -11.32
C ASN A 607 9.32 18.77 -10.96
N VAL A 608 9.60 18.46 -9.70
CA VAL A 608 10.93 18.08 -9.24
C VAL A 608 10.84 16.71 -8.61
N THR A 609 11.74 15.81 -8.98
CA THR A 609 11.91 14.51 -8.35
C THR A 609 13.40 14.31 -8.07
N ILE A 610 13.75 14.11 -6.80
CA ILE A 610 15.10 13.79 -6.33
C ILE A 610 15.01 12.42 -5.64
N ARG A 611 15.86 11.47 -6.06
CA ARG A 611 15.92 10.12 -5.49
C ARG A 611 17.36 9.71 -5.22
N SER A 612 17.59 9.11 -4.07
CA SER A 612 18.87 8.50 -3.68
C SER A 612 20.08 9.40 -3.93
N SER A 613 19.91 10.71 -3.76
CA SER A 613 20.89 11.74 -4.11
C SER A 613 21.39 12.44 -2.85
N VAL A 614 22.68 12.77 -2.83
CA VAL A 614 23.39 13.33 -1.68
C VAL A 614 23.88 14.73 -2.00
N GLY A 615 23.78 15.64 -1.03
CA GLY A 615 24.25 17.02 -1.14
C GLY A 615 23.16 18.07 -0.90
N VAL A 616 23.45 19.32 -1.25
CA VAL A 616 22.56 20.47 -1.02
C VAL A 616 21.88 20.89 -2.33
N PHE A 617 20.54 20.83 -2.34
CA PHE A 617 19.68 21.21 -3.45
C PHE A 617 18.83 22.41 -3.07
N ILE A 618 18.99 23.53 -3.79
CA ILE A 618 18.23 24.76 -3.60
C ILE A 618 17.19 24.85 -4.73
N LEU A 619 15.93 24.59 -4.41
CA LEU A 619 14.82 24.40 -5.35
C LEU A 619 13.59 25.21 -4.92
N ASN A 620 13.06 26.06 -5.78
CA ASN A 620 11.80 26.79 -5.53
C ASN A 620 11.78 27.53 -4.16
N GLY A 621 12.92 28.05 -3.70
CA GLY A 621 13.05 28.70 -2.39
C GLY A 621 13.14 27.76 -1.17
N MET A 622 13.22 26.44 -1.41
CA MET A 622 13.50 25.41 -0.41
C MET A 622 14.95 24.95 -0.55
N ILE A 623 15.61 24.75 0.58
CA ILE A 623 16.93 24.13 0.67
C ILE A 623 16.70 22.71 1.20
N MET A 624 17.08 21.73 0.41
CA MET A 624 17.02 20.31 0.73
C MET A 624 18.44 19.79 0.88
N GLU A 625 18.72 19.08 1.97
CA GLU A 625 20.00 18.43 2.21
C GLU A 625 19.78 16.96 2.58
N SER A 626 20.58 16.09 2.00
CA SER A 626 20.58 14.65 2.34
C SER A 626 21.02 14.44 3.80
N THR A 627 20.40 13.47 4.49
CA THR A 627 20.84 13.10 5.85
C THR A 627 22.04 12.16 5.82
N GLY A 628 22.31 11.53 4.68
CA GLY A 628 23.35 10.51 4.50
C GLY A 628 23.03 9.19 5.22
N ARG A 629 21.84 9.04 5.82
CA ARG A 629 21.49 7.90 6.69
C ARG A 629 20.74 6.79 5.98
N SER A 630 20.13 7.05 4.81
CA SER A 630 19.26 6.08 4.14
C SER A 630 19.49 6.04 2.63
N GLN A 631 19.32 4.87 2.02
CA GLN A 631 19.26 4.73 0.55
C GLN A 631 17.92 5.21 -0.03
N ASN A 632 16.90 5.35 0.83
CA ASN A 632 15.52 5.70 0.45
C ASN A 632 15.24 7.20 0.52
N GLU A 633 16.28 8.03 0.57
CA GLU A 633 16.12 9.48 0.57
C GLU A 633 15.45 9.92 -0.73
N SER A 634 14.35 10.66 -0.59
CA SER A 634 13.61 11.16 -1.75
C SER A 634 12.93 12.48 -1.45
N PHE A 635 12.77 13.28 -2.50
CA PHE A 635 11.98 14.48 -2.49
C PHE A 635 11.24 14.60 -3.81
N ALA A 636 9.98 14.96 -3.76
CA ALA A 636 9.19 15.25 -4.92
C ALA A 636 8.34 16.50 -4.68
N TYR A 637 8.32 17.38 -5.67
CA TYR A 637 7.47 18.55 -5.72
C TYR A 637 6.73 18.52 -7.06
N LYS A 638 5.40 18.53 -7.06
CA LYS A 638 4.61 18.54 -8.29
C LYS A 638 3.49 19.56 -8.23
N ARG A 639 3.52 20.54 -9.13
CA ARG A 639 2.45 21.51 -9.36
C ARG A 639 1.40 20.90 -10.28
N THR A 640 0.14 20.93 -9.86
CA THR A 640 -1.01 20.48 -10.64
C THR A 640 -1.50 21.58 -11.57
N ASN A 641 -2.32 21.23 -12.55
CA ASN A 641 -2.82 22.17 -13.57
C ASN A 641 -3.62 23.35 -12.97
N ASN A 642 -4.23 23.17 -11.79
CA ASN A 642 -4.93 24.23 -11.07
C ASN A 642 -4.01 25.10 -10.18
N GLY A 643 -2.68 24.95 -10.31
CA GLY A 643 -1.68 25.74 -9.59
C GLY A 643 -1.36 25.26 -8.17
N LEU A 644 -2.06 24.25 -7.64
CA LEU A 644 -1.74 23.66 -6.34
C LEU A 644 -0.49 22.77 -6.39
N CYS A 645 0.17 22.52 -5.26
CA CYS A 645 1.36 21.68 -5.19
C CYS A 645 1.18 20.44 -4.31
N ASN A 646 1.81 19.35 -4.73
CA ASN A 646 2.02 18.14 -3.96
C ASN A 646 3.50 18.07 -3.55
N ILE A 647 3.78 17.85 -2.28
CA ILE A 647 5.14 17.77 -1.74
C ILE A 647 5.28 16.41 -1.05
N SER A 648 6.33 15.68 -1.38
CA SER A 648 6.70 14.42 -0.71
C SER A 648 8.18 14.48 -0.35
N ALA A 649 8.55 14.13 0.88
CA ALA A 649 9.95 14.06 1.28
C ALA A 649 10.17 12.95 2.31
N VAL A 650 11.24 12.18 2.14
CA VAL A 650 11.57 11.05 3.01
C VAL A 650 13.04 11.12 3.40
N ALA A 651 13.33 11.09 4.71
CA ALA A 651 14.67 11.06 5.28
C ALA A 651 15.58 12.22 4.83
N VAL A 652 15.07 13.45 4.79
CA VAL A 652 15.80 14.63 4.29
C VAL A 652 15.82 15.77 5.32
N GLN A 653 16.84 16.63 5.23
CA GLN A 653 16.86 17.91 5.92
C GLN A 653 16.22 18.98 5.04
N LEU A 654 15.32 19.78 5.61
CA LEU A 654 14.63 20.87 4.92
C LEU A 654 14.87 22.21 5.61
N GLU A 655 15.06 23.25 4.80
CA GLU A 655 15.11 24.66 5.18
C GLU A 655 14.34 25.48 4.12
N SER A 656 13.80 26.64 4.50
CA SER A 656 13.10 27.55 3.58
C SER A 656 13.50 29.00 3.83
N GLU A 657 13.64 29.80 2.76
CA GLU A 657 14.12 31.19 2.81
C GLU A 657 13.07 32.20 3.33
N LYS A 658 12.45 31.93 4.48
CA LYS A 658 11.41 32.75 5.15
C LYS A 658 10.07 32.89 4.41
N ARG A 659 9.91 32.37 3.19
CA ARG A 659 8.63 32.43 2.44
C ARG A 659 7.74 31.26 2.84
N ALA A 660 6.46 31.55 3.09
CA ALA A 660 5.46 30.51 3.32
C ALA A 660 5.20 29.71 2.05
N ILE A 661 5.18 28.38 2.16
CA ILE A 661 4.79 27.46 1.09
C ILE A 661 3.26 27.49 1.01
N ARG A 662 2.71 28.12 -0.03
CA ARG A 662 1.26 28.30 -0.22
C ARG A 662 0.73 27.40 -1.36
N ASN A 663 -0.60 27.37 -1.51
CA ASN A 663 -1.31 26.60 -2.56
C ASN A 663 -1.05 25.09 -2.48
N ILE A 664 -1.12 24.54 -1.28
CA ILE A 664 -0.82 23.12 -1.02
C ILE A 664 -2.07 22.27 -1.25
N LYS A 665 -1.94 21.21 -2.04
CA LYS A 665 -2.97 20.16 -2.16
C LYS A 665 -2.66 18.96 -1.29
N ALA A 666 -1.41 18.49 -1.28
CA ALA A 666 -0.97 17.34 -0.50
C ALA A 666 0.47 17.51 0.00
N VAL A 667 0.75 17.14 1.25
CA VAL A 667 2.10 17.09 1.84
C VAL A 667 2.30 15.76 2.53
N TYR A 668 3.42 15.08 2.24
CA TYR A 668 3.84 13.86 2.89
C TYR A 668 5.33 13.92 3.25
N LEU A 669 5.63 14.13 4.53
CA LEU A 669 7.00 14.25 5.03
C LEU A 669 7.24 13.12 6.04
N LYS A 670 8.28 12.31 5.85
CA LYS A 670 8.61 11.21 6.78
C LYS A 670 10.10 11.21 7.12
N GLY A 671 10.45 11.20 8.41
CA GLY A 671 11.85 11.20 8.83
C GLY A 671 12.57 12.51 8.49
N VAL A 672 11.85 13.65 8.48
CA VAL A 672 12.37 14.94 8.01
C VAL A 672 12.92 15.77 9.16
N VAL A 673 14.06 16.42 8.95
CA VAL A 673 14.70 17.31 9.94
C VAL A 673 14.63 18.76 9.45
N PHE A 674 13.96 19.64 10.19
CA PHE A 674 13.84 21.06 9.88
C PHE A 674 14.95 21.86 10.58
N LYS A 675 16.00 22.22 9.84
CA LYS A 675 17.15 23.02 10.38
C LYS A 675 16.73 24.43 10.80
N LYS A 676 15.74 25.00 10.11
CA LYS A 676 15.12 26.30 10.40
C LYS A 676 13.60 26.17 10.35
N ARG A 677 12.90 27.16 10.90
CA ARG A 677 11.42 27.25 10.86
C ARG A 677 10.94 27.24 9.40
N VAL A 678 10.17 26.21 9.03
CA VAL A 678 9.48 26.14 7.72
C VAL A 678 8.01 26.49 7.91
N ILE A 679 7.47 27.35 7.04
CA ILE A 679 6.10 27.85 7.14
C ILE A 679 5.24 27.24 6.02
N PHE A 680 4.20 26.50 6.38
CA PHE A 680 3.21 25.95 5.44
C PHE A 680 1.88 26.71 5.54
N GLY A 681 1.31 27.06 4.39
CA GLY A 681 -0.05 27.60 4.26
C GLY A 681 -1.03 26.47 3.97
N ILE A 682 -1.79 26.08 5.00
CA ILE A 682 -2.84 25.05 4.94
C ILE A 682 -4.19 25.77 4.85
N ASP A 683 -4.83 25.72 3.68
CA ASP A 683 -6.17 26.27 3.47
C ASP A 683 -7.21 25.16 3.29
N ASP A 684 -8.45 25.57 3.00
CA ASP A 684 -9.60 24.72 2.76
C ASP A 684 -9.54 23.92 1.44
N ARG A 685 -8.44 23.98 0.67
CA ARG A 685 -8.21 23.17 -0.55
C ARG A 685 -7.30 21.98 -0.31
N ILE A 686 -6.72 21.87 0.89
CA ILE A 686 -5.85 20.75 1.25
C ILE A 686 -6.64 19.44 1.29
N ARG A 687 -6.05 18.37 0.74
CA ARG A 687 -6.58 17.01 0.84
C ARG A 687 -5.87 16.23 1.95
N SER A 688 -4.56 16.38 2.03
CA SER A 688 -3.76 15.74 3.07
C SER A 688 -2.51 16.56 3.42
N PHE A 689 -2.23 16.66 4.69
CA PHE A 689 -0.98 17.14 5.25
C PHE A 689 -0.52 16.08 6.23
N TYR A 690 0.65 15.52 6.03
CA TYR A 690 1.17 14.47 6.89
C TYR A 690 2.66 14.70 7.09
N ILE A 691 3.06 14.85 8.35
CA ILE A 691 4.45 14.92 8.77
C ILE A 691 4.64 13.88 9.87
N ASP A 692 5.59 12.98 9.69
CA ASP A 692 5.79 11.83 10.56
C ASP A 692 7.27 11.61 10.86
N HIS A 693 7.58 11.29 12.11
CA HIS A 693 8.94 11.18 12.63
C HIS A 693 9.80 12.40 12.27
N PHE A 694 9.37 13.62 12.64
CA PHE A 694 10.08 14.85 12.27
C PHE A 694 10.73 15.57 13.45
N SER A 695 11.91 16.16 13.25
CA SER A 695 12.55 17.00 14.26
C SER A 695 12.72 18.45 13.78
N GLY A 696 12.63 19.41 14.71
CA GLY A 696 12.76 20.84 14.41
C GLY A 696 11.42 21.60 14.50
N ILE A 697 11.36 22.79 13.91
CA ILE A 697 10.23 23.73 14.07
C ILE A 697 9.46 23.90 12.76
N VAL A 698 8.15 23.70 12.80
CA VAL A 698 7.23 23.91 11.69
C VAL A 698 6.16 24.92 12.10
N SER A 699 5.82 25.84 11.20
CA SER A 699 4.69 26.73 11.40
C SER A 699 3.63 26.54 10.34
N LEU A 700 2.39 26.57 10.79
CA LEU A 700 1.20 26.41 9.98
C LEU A 700 0.43 27.73 9.97
N THR A 701 -0.17 28.05 8.83
CA THR A 701 -1.02 29.23 8.64
C THR A 701 -2.27 28.83 7.86
N GLY A 702 -3.40 29.52 8.04
CA GLY A 702 -4.66 29.23 7.35
C GLY A 702 -5.70 28.59 8.27
N ILE A 703 -6.23 27.41 7.92
CA ILE A 703 -7.23 26.71 8.74
C ILE A 703 -6.64 26.14 10.03
N VAL A 704 -5.33 25.90 10.06
CA VAL A 704 -4.56 25.63 11.28
C VAL A 704 -3.47 26.68 11.39
N VAL A 705 -3.51 27.49 12.43
CA VAL A 705 -2.47 28.47 12.76
C VAL A 705 -1.74 27.95 13.98
N SER A 706 -0.47 27.58 13.85
CA SER A 706 0.30 27.01 14.95
C SER A 706 1.79 27.07 14.68
N THR A 707 2.60 27.03 15.74
CA THR A 707 4.05 26.76 15.66
C THR A 707 4.39 25.56 16.51
N LEU A 708 4.77 24.47 15.83
CA LEU A 708 4.98 23.14 16.37
C LEU A 708 6.48 22.83 16.39
N THR A 709 6.95 22.25 17.49
CA THR A 709 8.29 21.67 17.59
C THR A 709 8.17 20.17 17.79
N GLY A 710 8.77 19.39 16.90
CA GLY A 710 8.78 17.93 16.94
C GLY A 710 10.14 17.36 17.39
N GLY A 711 10.11 16.19 18.01
CA GLY A 711 11.26 15.30 18.21
C GLY A 711 11.19 14.08 17.26
N GLU A 712 12.14 13.14 17.33
CA GLU A 712 12.22 12.03 16.37
C GLU A 712 10.96 11.13 16.27
N THR A 713 10.10 11.14 17.28
CA THR A 713 8.82 10.40 17.34
C THR A 713 7.58 11.28 17.13
N ALA A 714 7.77 12.54 16.74
CA ALA A 714 6.68 13.48 16.53
C ALA A 714 5.96 13.24 15.21
N SER A 715 4.63 13.37 15.23
CA SER A 715 3.81 13.35 14.03
C SER A 715 2.69 14.38 14.09
N PHE A 716 2.31 14.88 12.92
CA PHE A 716 1.22 15.82 12.75
C PHE A 716 0.54 15.55 11.41
N SER A 717 -0.80 15.50 11.40
CA SER A 717 -1.56 15.34 10.18
C SER A 717 -2.87 16.11 10.15
N VAL A 718 -3.26 16.52 8.96
CA VAL A 718 -4.55 17.13 8.61
C VAL A 718 -5.05 16.43 7.35
N VAL A 719 -6.12 15.65 7.44
CA VAL A 719 -6.63 14.85 6.32
C VAL A 719 -8.08 15.23 6.08
N ARG A 720 -8.47 15.47 4.83
CA ARG A 720 -9.89 15.68 4.50
C ARG A 720 -10.60 14.33 4.42
N SER A 721 -11.74 14.21 5.09
CA SER A 721 -12.62 13.05 4.95
C SER A 721 -13.11 12.91 3.50
N VAL A 722 -13.29 11.68 3.04
CA VAL A 722 -13.72 11.38 1.66
C VAL A 722 -15.22 11.65 1.48
N LEU A 723 -16.01 11.47 2.54
CA LEU A 723 -17.47 11.50 2.49
C LEU A 723 -18.05 12.86 2.88
N GLU A 724 -17.32 13.63 3.68
CA GLU A 724 -17.81 14.85 4.32
C GLU A 724 -16.75 15.94 4.19
N ASP A 725 -17.14 17.21 4.00
CA ASP A 725 -16.23 18.37 3.96
C ASP A 725 -15.65 18.70 5.36
N HIS A 726 -15.26 17.67 6.11
CA HIS A 726 -14.65 17.69 7.42
C HIS A 726 -13.16 17.34 7.34
N MET A 727 -12.39 17.84 8.31
CA MET A 727 -10.96 17.55 8.45
C MET A 727 -10.72 16.69 9.68
N ASP A 728 -9.80 15.74 9.57
CA ASP A 728 -9.26 14.97 10.68
C ASP A 728 -7.88 15.52 11.03
N ILE A 729 -7.70 15.93 12.28
CA ILE A 729 -6.44 16.47 12.78
C ILE A 729 -5.88 15.52 13.83
N THR A 730 -4.63 15.09 13.64
CA THR A 730 -3.91 14.26 14.62
C THR A 730 -2.54 14.87 14.92
N ALA A 731 -2.21 15.00 16.20
CA ALA A 731 -0.95 15.53 16.70
C ALA A 731 -0.39 14.61 17.79
N VAL A 732 0.85 14.13 17.63
CA VAL A 732 1.49 13.19 18.56
C VAL A 732 2.90 13.64 18.91
N ASN A 733 3.23 13.65 20.21
CA ASN A 733 4.56 13.99 20.74
C ASN A 733 5.05 15.40 20.30
N LEU A 734 4.18 16.42 20.35
CA LEU A 734 4.48 17.78 19.91
C LEU A 734 4.62 18.78 21.06
N LEU A 735 5.50 19.76 20.86
CA LEU A 735 5.61 20.96 21.70
C LEU A 735 5.09 22.19 20.94
N VAL A 736 4.02 22.79 21.43
CA VAL A 736 3.40 24.01 20.89
C VAL A 736 4.12 25.24 21.45
N LYS A 737 4.65 26.11 20.59
CA LYS A 737 5.45 27.29 20.99
C LYS A 737 4.72 28.64 20.89
N GLU A 738 3.63 28.70 20.14
CA GLU A 738 2.81 29.90 19.94
C GLU A 738 1.33 29.51 20.08
N PRO A 739 0.42 30.46 20.37
CA PRO A 739 -1.01 30.17 20.45
C PRO A 739 -1.50 29.47 19.18
N THR A 740 -2.32 28.44 19.36
CA THR A 740 -2.76 27.58 18.25
C THR A 740 -4.25 27.77 18.01
N GLU A 741 -4.63 27.95 16.74
CA GLU A 741 -6.03 28.10 16.33
C GLU A 741 -6.38 27.10 15.24
N ILE A 742 -7.51 26.40 15.41
CA ILE A 742 -8.10 25.49 14.42
C ILE A 742 -9.45 26.08 13.99
N LYS A 743 -9.53 26.51 12.72
CA LYS A 743 -10.64 27.27 12.12
C LYS A 743 -11.34 26.50 11.01
N CYS A 744 -11.69 25.24 11.27
CA CYS A 744 -12.44 24.39 10.35
C CYS A 744 -13.33 23.39 11.10
N ASN A 745 -14.30 22.81 10.39
CA ASN A 745 -15.10 21.70 10.91
C ASN A 745 -14.29 20.41 10.89
N LEU A 746 -14.34 19.66 11.99
CA LEU A 746 -13.54 18.48 12.22
C LEU A 746 -14.42 17.22 12.29
N GLY A 747 -13.97 16.15 11.63
CA GLY A 747 -14.49 14.80 11.91
C GLY A 747 -13.89 14.35 13.23
N SER A 748 -12.56 14.36 13.30
CA SER A 748 -11.80 14.02 14.50
C SER A 748 -10.70 15.02 14.87
N LEU A 749 -10.49 15.21 16.17
CA LEU A 749 -9.33 15.88 16.76
C LEU A 749 -8.63 14.92 17.73
N LEU A 750 -7.43 14.49 17.39
CA LEU A 750 -6.62 13.58 18.18
C LEU A 750 -5.34 14.26 18.66
N LEU A 751 -5.18 14.47 19.97
CA LEU A 751 -3.98 15.06 20.57
C LEU A 751 -3.37 14.06 21.56
N GLN A 752 -2.15 13.59 21.31
CA GLN A 752 -1.48 12.62 22.16
C GLN A 752 -0.09 13.10 22.58
N ASN A 753 0.12 13.25 23.89
CA ASN A 753 1.39 13.74 24.45
C ASN A 753 1.82 15.09 23.84
N VAL A 754 0.86 16.01 23.74
CA VAL A 754 1.08 17.38 23.23
C VAL A 754 1.23 18.33 24.42
N LYS A 755 2.29 19.15 24.41
CA LYS A 755 2.59 20.09 25.50
C LYS A 755 2.71 21.51 24.96
N CYS A 756 2.19 22.48 25.69
CA CYS A 756 2.48 23.91 25.47
C CYS A 756 3.80 24.29 26.13
N HIS A 757 4.63 25.08 25.45
CA HIS A 757 5.93 25.52 25.97
C HIS A 757 5.79 26.37 27.24
N GLU A 758 4.79 27.24 27.26
CA GLU A 758 4.40 28.05 28.41
C GLU A 758 2.98 27.66 28.81
N HIS A 759 2.70 27.64 30.11
CA HIS A 759 1.38 27.27 30.63
C HIS A 759 0.26 28.23 30.21
N GLU A 760 0.58 29.41 29.70
CA GLU A 760 -0.38 30.42 29.23
C GLU A 760 -0.73 30.28 27.75
N LEU A 761 -0.04 29.42 26.99
CA LEU A 761 -0.35 29.21 25.59
C LEU A 761 -1.64 28.39 25.44
N GLU A 762 -2.54 28.94 24.63
CA GLU A 762 -3.88 28.43 24.42
C GLU A 762 -4.02 27.75 23.05
N LEU A 763 -4.68 26.59 23.03
CA LEU A 763 -5.15 25.93 21.82
C LEU A 763 -6.66 26.15 21.69
N ARG A 764 -7.07 26.84 20.62
CA ARG A 764 -8.47 27.18 20.31
C ARG A 764 -9.01 26.38 19.15
N VAL A 765 -10.16 25.73 19.33
CA VAL A 765 -10.91 25.00 18.29
C VAL A 765 -12.26 25.69 18.10
N TYR A 766 -12.42 26.37 16.96
CA TYR A 766 -13.62 27.19 16.69
C TYR A 766 -14.73 26.44 15.95
N GLY A 767 -14.39 25.41 15.17
CA GLY A 767 -15.37 24.67 14.36
C GLY A 767 -16.08 23.55 15.11
N MET A 768 -17.07 22.94 14.43
CA MET A 768 -17.73 21.74 14.94
C MET A 768 -16.74 20.57 14.98
N CYS A 769 -16.90 19.65 15.92
CA CYS A 769 -16.11 18.43 15.99
C CYS A 769 -17.00 17.24 16.33
N GLU A 770 -16.82 16.10 15.66
CA GLU A 770 -17.62 14.89 15.96
C GLU A 770 -16.96 14.00 17.00
N PHE A 771 -15.63 13.94 16.98
CA PHE A 771 -14.82 13.16 17.91
C PHE A 771 -13.60 13.93 18.39
N ILE A 772 -13.41 14.01 19.71
CA ILE A 772 -12.22 14.62 20.32
C ILE A 772 -11.57 13.58 21.22
N GLY A 773 -10.32 13.23 20.95
CA GLY A 773 -9.52 12.33 21.78
C GLY A 773 -8.20 12.99 22.17
N ILE A 774 -8.12 13.48 23.39
CA ILE A 774 -6.93 14.11 23.96
C ILE A 774 -6.38 13.18 25.04
N SER A 775 -5.07 12.94 25.02
CA SER A 775 -4.37 12.15 26.03
C SER A 775 -3.02 12.75 26.36
N ASN A 776 -2.69 12.83 27.66
CA ASN A 776 -1.44 13.41 28.15
C ASN A 776 -1.19 14.83 27.61
N TYR A 777 -2.23 15.67 27.55
CA TYR A 777 -2.10 17.07 27.14
C TYR A 777 -1.74 17.98 28.32
N THR A 778 -0.91 18.98 28.07
CA THR A 778 -0.56 20.01 29.06
C THR A 778 -0.59 21.41 28.43
N GLY A 779 -1.44 22.30 28.94
CA GLY A 779 -1.64 23.66 28.41
C GLY A 779 -3.06 24.19 28.63
N LEU A 780 -3.36 25.38 28.10
CA LEU A 780 -4.74 25.90 28.06
C LEU A 780 -5.46 25.39 26.81
N LEU A 781 -6.76 25.11 26.93
CA LEU A 781 -7.58 24.53 25.88
C LEU A 781 -8.97 25.16 25.82
N ASP A 782 -9.34 25.59 24.62
CA ASP A 782 -10.61 26.20 24.28
C ASP A 782 -11.26 25.41 23.15
N ILE A 783 -12.44 24.85 23.41
CA ILE A 783 -13.18 24.03 22.44
C ILE A 783 -14.62 24.53 22.38
N ALA A 784 -14.95 25.22 21.29
CA ALA A 784 -16.25 25.88 21.13
C ALA A 784 -17.43 24.89 21.22
N VAL A 785 -17.34 23.72 20.57
CA VAL A 785 -18.43 22.71 20.59
C VAL A 785 -18.70 22.14 21.99
N LEU A 786 -17.71 22.24 22.89
CA LEU A 786 -17.84 21.80 24.27
C LEU A 786 -18.10 22.96 25.25
N ASN A 787 -18.17 24.21 24.80
CA ASN A 787 -18.16 25.40 25.68
C ASN A 787 -16.98 25.42 26.67
N LEU A 788 -15.85 24.79 26.33
CA LEU A 788 -14.63 24.84 27.14
C LEU A 788 -13.89 26.15 26.82
N ILE A 789 -13.66 26.98 27.83
CA ILE A 789 -12.98 28.28 27.71
C ILE A 789 -11.92 28.38 28.80
N GLY A 790 -10.66 28.55 28.40
CA GLY A 790 -9.49 28.67 29.25
C GLY A 790 -9.27 27.47 30.16
N ALA A 791 -9.62 26.25 29.73
CA ALA A 791 -9.48 25.07 30.56
C ALA A 791 -8.00 24.66 30.66
N SER A 792 -7.47 24.54 31.87
CA SER A 792 -6.07 24.18 32.12
C SER A 792 -5.92 22.68 32.25
N PHE A 793 -5.02 22.07 31.50
CA PHE A 793 -4.76 20.63 31.52
C PHE A 793 -3.33 20.36 32.00
N GLU A 794 -3.14 19.34 32.84
CA GLU A 794 -1.82 18.83 33.24
C GLU A 794 -1.79 17.29 33.14
N ASN A 795 -1.25 16.77 32.03
CA ASN A 795 -1.25 15.35 31.67
C ASN A 795 -2.66 14.71 31.70
N ALA A 796 -3.66 15.46 31.27
CA ALA A 796 -5.06 15.04 31.34
C ALA A 796 -5.56 14.40 30.04
N ILE A 797 -6.71 13.73 30.13
CA ILE A 797 -7.42 13.03 29.07
C ILE A 797 -8.80 13.69 28.88
N LEU A 798 -9.19 13.89 27.63
CA LEU A 798 -10.53 14.32 27.21
C LEU A 798 -11.00 13.42 26.07
N ASP A 799 -12.10 12.70 26.24
CA ASP A 799 -12.75 11.90 25.19
C ASP A 799 -14.18 12.40 25.00
N TYR A 800 -14.51 12.85 23.78
CA TYR A 800 -15.85 13.28 23.40
C TYR A 800 -16.28 12.61 22.11
N LYS A 801 -17.52 12.09 22.10
CA LYS A 801 -18.14 11.43 20.95
C LYS A 801 -19.54 11.99 20.75
N LYS A 802 -19.74 12.74 19.66
CA LYS A 802 -21.03 13.31 19.25
C LYS A 802 -22.07 12.22 19.00
N ALA A 803 -21.70 11.13 18.32
CA ALA A 803 -22.62 10.04 17.96
C ALA A 803 -23.26 9.37 19.19
N THR A 804 -22.52 9.27 20.30
CA THR A 804 -23.00 8.68 21.56
C THR A 804 -23.35 9.73 22.60
N ASN A 805 -23.21 11.02 22.30
CA ASN A 805 -23.38 12.13 23.24
C ASN A 805 -22.58 11.94 24.54
N TYR A 806 -21.35 11.47 24.42
CA TYR A 806 -20.50 11.08 25.54
C TYR A 806 -19.37 12.09 25.75
N LEU A 807 -19.09 12.44 27.01
CA LEU A 807 -17.97 13.27 27.42
C LEU A 807 -17.27 12.64 28.62
N ASN A 808 -15.97 12.41 28.51
CA ASN A 808 -15.11 11.95 29.59
C ASN A 808 -13.93 12.91 29.77
N MET A 809 -13.73 13.38 30.99
CA MET A 809 -12.63 14.25 31.38
C MET A 809 -11.92 13.63 32.57
N TYR A 810 -10.66 13.25 32.41
CA TYR A 810 -9.88 12.53 33.41
C TYR A 810 -8.50 13.16 33.63
N GLY A 811 -8.06 13.25 34.88
CA GLY A 811 -6.75 13.79 35.27
C GLY A 811 -6.85 15.23 35.78
N LYS A 812 -5.72 15.91 35.94
CA LYS A 812 -5.67 17.26 36.52
C LYS A 812 -6.16 18.30 35.52
N ILE A 813 -7.44 18.67 35.63
CA ILE A 813 -8.08 19.67 34.76
C ILE A 813 -8.60 20.83 35.62
N GLY A 814 -8.13 22.04 35.38
CA GLY A 814 -8.58 23.27 36.03
C GLY A 814 -9.62 24.00 35.18
N LEU A 815 -10.81 24.24 35.73
CA LEU A 815 -11.90 24.98 35.08
C LEU A 815 -12.21 26.28 35.82
N ASN A 816 -12.47 27.36 35.08
CA ASN A 816 -12.92 28.64 35.61
C ASN A 816 -14.46 28.79 35.49
N GLY A 817 -15.18 27.73 35.85
CA GLY A 817 -16.60 27.56 35.55
C GLY A 817 -16.83 26.92 34.20
N TYR A 818 -17.91 26.18 34.09
CA TYR A 818 -18.21 25.40 32.89
C TYR A 818 -19.71 25.11 32.82
N SER A 819 -20.30 25.26 31.65
CA SER A 819 -21.69 24.86 31.41
C SER A 819 -21.70 23.72 30.40
N LEU A 820 -22.11 22.53 30.86
CA LEU A 820 -22.14 21.35 30.02
C LEU A 820 -23.12 21.58 28.86
N PRO A 821 -22.72 21.33 27.60
CA PRO A 821 -23.61 21.46 26.46
C PRO A 821 -24.80 20.48 26.53
N ASP A 822 -26.01 20.96 26.22
CA ASP A 822 -27.27 20.19 26.30
C ASP A 822 -27.33 18.92 25.42
N ASN A 823 -26.42 18.79 24.45
CA ASN A 823 -26.31 17.60 23.63
C ASN A 823 -25.61 16.43 24.35
N ILE A 824 -24.83 16.67 25.41
CA ILE A 824 -24.16 15.59 26.16
C ILE A 824 -25.18 14.82 27.00
N ARG A 825 -25.14 13.50 26.97
CA ARG A 825 -26.06 12.62 27.72
C ARG A 825 -25.35 11.76 28.74
N TYR A 826 -24.07 11.52 28.54
CA TYR A 826 -23.23 10.69 29.39
C TYR A 826 -22.00 11.50 29.74
N VAL A 827 -21.76 11.73 31.03
CA VAL A 827 -20.62 12.51 31.50
C VAL A 827 -19.83 11.77 32.58
N ALA A 828 -18.52 11.63 32.38
CA ALA A 828 -17.60 11.04 33.35
C ALA A 828 -16.47 12.04 33.65
N LEU A 829 -16.34 12.46 34.90
CA LEU A 829 -15.44 13.50 35.37
C LEU A 829 -14.54 12.93 36.47
N SER A 830 -13.23 13.06 36.30
CA SER A 830 -12.26 12.58 37.28
C SER A 830 -11.05 13.50 37.41
N GLY A 831 -10.71 13.93 38.63
CA GLY A 831 -9.56 14.80 38.89
C GLY A 831 -9.75 16.28 38.51
N ILE A 832 -10.99 16.72 38.29
CA ILE A 832 -11.29 18.08 37.82
C ILE A 832 -11.38 19.04 39.02
N THR A 833 -10.75 20.21 38.91
CA THR A 833 -10.81 21.30 39.89
C THR A 833 -11.51 22.53 39.31
N VAL A 834 -12.62 22.95 39.91
CA VAL A 834 -13.39 24.13 39.55
C VAL A 834 -13.07 25.25 40.55
N THR A 835 -12.38 26.31 40.11
CA THR A 835 -11.71 27.24 41.05
C THR A 835 -12.54 28.46 41.45
N LYS A 836 -13.16 29.19 40.50
CA LYS A 836 -13.87 30.46 40.81
C LYS A 836 -15.38 30.38 40.70
N ASN A 837 -15.90 29.48 39.86
CA ASN A 837 -17.29 29.44 39.44
C ASN A 837 -17.89 28.05 39.69
N THR A 838 -19.05 27.78 39.11
CA THR A 838 -19.78 26.51 39.25
C THR A 838 -19.71 25.72 37.94
N PHE A 839 -19.69 24.39 38.05
CA PHE A 839 -19.89 23.47 36.93
C PHE A 839 -21.40 23.19 36.80
N TYR A 840 -22.02 23.65 35.73
CA TYR A 840 -23.45 23.51 35.50
C TYR A 840 -23.75 22.24 34.70
N LEU A 841 -24.49 21.32 35.32
CA LEU A 841 -25.03 20.11 34.69
C LEU A 841 -26.47 20.39 34.27
N HIS A 842 -26.87 19.93 33.09
CA HIS A 842 -28.24 20.11 32.59
C HIS A 842 -29.12 18.89 32.91
N LYS A 843 -30.45 19.09 32.91
CA LYS A 843 -31.45 18.07 33.25
C LYS A 843 -31.55 16.87 32.29
N MET A 844 -30.96 16.97 31.11
CA MET A 844 -31.06 15.97 30.04
C MET A 844 -30.05 14.81 30.15
N LEU A 845 -29.23 14.76 31.22
CA LEU A 845 -28.22 13.72 31.44
C LEU A 845 -28.85 12.38 31.83
N ARG A 846 -28.27 11.29 31.30
CA ARG A 846 -28.63 9.90 31.59
C ARG A 846 -27.68 9.24 32.56
N GLU A 847 -26.39 9.53 32.43
CA GLU A 847 -25.36 9.00 33.32
C GLU A 847 -24.40 10.11 33.72
N ILE A 848 -24.03 10.12 35.00
CA ILE A 848 -23.12 11.10 35.59
C ILE A 848 -22.16 10.34 36.48
N GLU A 849 -20.87 10.43 36.22
CA GLU A 849 -19.82 9.95 37.10
C GLU A 849 -18.92 11.14 37.44
N ILE A 850 -18.77 11.47 38.72
CA ILE A 850 -17.89 12.52 39.21
C ILE A 850 -17.08 11.92 40.35
N VAL A 851 -15.80 11.69 40.10
CA VAL A 851 -14.89 10.98 41.00
C VAL A 851 -13.69 11.87 41.30
N SER A 852 -13.33 12.02 42.56
CA SER A 852 -12.12 12.75 42.95
C SER A 852 -11.99 14.16 42.35
N CYS A 853 -13.11 14.87 42.27
CA CYS A 853 -13.16 16.23 41.73
C CYS A 853 -13.21 17.25 42.88
N LYS A 854 -12.87 18.52 42.61
CA LYS A 854 -12.91 19.59 43.61
C LYS A 854 -13.69 20.80 43.09
N GLY A 855 -14.57 21.35 43.92
CA GLY A 855 -15.25 22.62 43.65
C GLY A 855 -16.78 22.48 43.68
N HIS A 856 -17.48 23.43 43.06
CA HIS A 856 -18.94 23.48 43.10
C HIS A 856 -19.59 22.98 41.82
N PHE A 857 -20.57 22.09 41.96
CA PHE A 857 -21.35 21.49 40.88
C PHE A 857 -22.83 21.81 41.06
N ASN A 858 -23.49 22.27 40.01
CA ASN A 858 -24.90 22.62 40.00
C ASN A 858 -25.70 21.57 39.25
N PHE A 859 -26.63 20.92 39.93
CA PHE A 859 -27.49 19.86 39.41
C PHE A 859 -28.94 20.34 39.24
N LYS A 860 -29.16 21.65 39.07
CA LYS A 860 -30.49 22.26 38.98
C LYS A 860 -31.31 21.58 37.87
N GLY A 861 -32.40 20.94 38.28
CA GLY A 861 -33.32 20.22 37.40
C GLY A 861 -33.15 18.69 37.38
N LEU A 862 -32.12 18.13 38.02
CA LEU A 862 -31.97 16.67 38.22
C LEU A 862 -32.44 16.23 39.61
N PHE A 863 -31.89 16.83 40.68
CA PHE A 863 -32.12 16.42 42.07
C PHE A 863 -32.59 17.55 42.99
N GLY A 864 -33.01 18.69 42.42
CA GLY A 864 -33.32 19.89 43.20
C GLY A 864 -32.10 20.55 43.88
N ILE A 865 -30.89 20.01 43.69
CA ILE A 865 -29.66 20.55 44.27
C ILE A 865 -29.15 21.69 43.39
N TYR A 866 -29.15 22.90 43.96
CA TYR A 866 -28.63 24.07 43.27
C TYR A 866 -27.10 24.11 43.25
N ARG A 867 -26.45 23.63 44.31
CA ARG A 867 -24.99 23.70 44.44
C ARG A 867 -24.49 22.63 45.40
N LEU A 868 -23.71 21.69 44.91
CA LEU A 868 -23.02 20.67 45.67
C LEU A 868 -21.53 20.99 45.69
N ALA A 869 -20.93 21.08 46.88
CA ALA A 869 -19.47 21.10 47.01
C ALA A 869 -18.96 19.66 46.95
N ILE A 870 -18.00 19.39 46.07
CA ILE A 870 -17.35 18.09 45.91
C ILE A 870 -15.88 18.27 46.29
N GLU A 871 -15.34 17.34 47.10
CA GLU A 871 -13.95 17.31 47.53
C GLU A 871 -13.16 16.16 46.86
N PRO A 872 -11.81 16.19 46.83
CA PRO A 872 -10.99 15.26 46.05
C PRO A 872 -11.13 13.76 46.37
N ASP A 873 -11.74 13.39 47.49
CA ASP A 873 -12.04 12.02 47.90
C ASP A 873 -13.50 11.61 47.68
N SER A 874 -14.34 12.57 47.28
CA SER A 874 -15.77 12.39 47.02
C SER A 874 -16.05 11.70 45.69
N ASN A 875 -17.07 10.83 45.68
CA ASN A 875 -17.63 10.23 44.47
C ASN A 875 -19.14 10.45 44.38
N PHE A 876 -19.60 10.91 43.23
CA PHE A 876 -21.01 11.03 42.85
C PHE A 876 -21.22 10.23 41.57
N ILE A 877 -22.05 9.18 41.62
CA ILE A 877 -22.34 8.32 40.46
C ILE A 877 -23.84 8.19 40.30
N LEU A 878 -24.37 8.52 39.13
CA LEU A 878 -25.75 8.32 38.71
C LEU A 878 -25.74 7.46 37.45
N GLU A 879 -26.32 6.28 37.54
CA GLU A 879 -26.52 5.34 36.43
C GLU A 879 -28.01 5.38 36.03
N GLU A 880 -28.30 5.34 34.72
CA GLU A 880 -29.66 5.20 34.15
C GLU A 880 -30.73 6.22 34.60
N ALA A 881 -30.42 7.52 34.66
CA ALA A 881 -31.31 8.58 35.17
C ALA A 881 -32.71 8.69 34.50
N GLU A 882 -32.88 8.17 33.28
CA GLU A 882 -34.16 8.14 32.56
C GLU A 882 -34.89 6.79 32.65
N GLY A 883 -34.29 5.77 33.28
CA GLY A 883 -34.81 4.40 33.36
C GLY A 883 -35.45 4.06 34.72
N PRO A 884 -36.21 2.95 34.80
CA PRO A 884 -36.80 2.46 36.05
C PRO A 884 -35.76 1.90 37.03
N HIS A 885 -34.49 1.84 36.64
CA HIS A 885 -33.40 1.26 37.43
C HIS A 885 -32.34 2.30 37.82
N ALA A 886 -32.69 3.60 37.83
CA ALA A 886 -31.68 4.61 38.13
C ALA A 886 -31.03 4.38 39.50
N SER A 887 -29.70 4.41 39.52
CA SER A 887 -28.89 4.12 40.70
C SER A 887 -28.03 5.31 41.04
N LEU A 888 -28.15 5.83 42.26
CA LEU A 888 -27.38 6.95 42.77
C LEU A 888 -26.43 6.49 43.87
N LYS A 889 -25.13 6.76 43.72
CA LYS A 889 -24.08 6.43 44.69
C LYS A 889 -23.36 7.71 45.11
N LEU A 890 -23.39 8.01 46.39
CA LEU A 890 -22.69 9.14 47.03
C LEU A 890 -21.64 8.56 47.99
N ARG A 891 -20.38 8.95 47.83
CA ARG A 891 -19.29 8.48 48.71
C ARG A 891 -18.38 9.60 49.18
N ASN A 892 -17.98 9.59 50.46
CA ASN A 892 -17.08 10.57 51.06
C ASN A 892 -17.52 12.02 50.77
N MET A 893 -18.78 12.35 51.05
CA MET A 893 -19.34 13.67 50.73
C MET A 893 -19.93 14.33 51.97
N VAL A 894 -19.93 15.66 51.98
CA VAL A 894 -20.61 16.48 52.99
C VAL A 894 -21.74 17.26 52.31
N LEU A 895 -22.96 17.12 52.81
CA LEU A 895 -24.13 17.84 52.33
C LEU A 895 -24.50 18.96 53.32
N HIS A 896 -24.55 20.20 52.81
CA HIS A 896 -24.93 21.39 53.56
C HIS A 896 -26.34 21.91 53.23
N ASP A 897 -26.97 21.31 52.22
CA ASP A 897 -28.33 21.63 51.81
C ASP A 897 -29.16 20.35 51.79
N PRO A 898 -30.48 20.42 52.03
CA PRO A 898 -31.38 19.28 51.87
C PRO A 898 -31.24 18.64 50.48
N PHE A 899 -31.13 17.32 50.45
CA PHE A 899 -30.99 16.53 49.24
C PHE A 899 -32.27 15.75 49.00
N ASN A 900 -32.96 15.97 47.89
CA ASN A 900 -34.14 15.19 47.54
C ASN A 900 -33.82 14.24 46.39
N THR A 901 -33.90 12.94 46.63
CA THR A 901 -33.82 11.97 45.55
C THR A 901 -35.04 12.17 44.65
N SER A 902 -34.84 12.50 43.38
CA SER A 902 -35.97 12.57 42.44
C SER A 902 -36.73 11.25 42.42
N ASN A 903 -38.00 11.28 42.00
CA ASN A 903 -38.92 10.15 41.81
C ASN A 903 -38.40 9.04 40.86
N ARG A 904 -37.16 9.16 40.38
CA ARG A 904 -36.52 8.28 39.40
C ARG A 904 -35.44 7.40 40.01
N VAL A 905 -34.94 7.70 41.21
CA VAL A 905 -33.87 6.91 41.85
C VAL A 905 -34.45 5.64 42.44
N ASN A 906 -34.21 4.50 41.78
CA ASN A 906 -34.65 3.18 42.23
C ASN A 906 -33.70 2.58 43.27
N ALA A 907 -32.39 2.86 43.16
CA ALA A 907 -31.37 2.39 44.10
C ALA A 907 -30.50 3.55 44.60
N LEU A 908 -30.30 3.64 45.91
CA LEU A 908 -29.46 4.64 46.56
C LEU A 908 -28.32 3.95 47.31
N THR A 909 -27.09 4.45 47.20
CA THR A 909 -25.93 4.00 47.97
C THR A 909 -25.25 5.19 48.61
N LEU A 910 -25.24 5.27 49.94
CA LEU A 910 -24.55 6.28 50.72
C LEU A 910 -23.39 5.60 51.45
N ASN A 911 -22.17 6.07 51.24
CA ASN A 911 -21.00 5.53 51.93
C ASN A 911 -20.11 6.65 52.46
N ASN A 912 -19.90 6.75 53.77
CA ASN A 912 -19.15 7.87 54.36
C ASN A 912 -19.72 9.24 53.96
N LEU A 913 -21.05 9.39 54.05
CA LEU A 913 -21.76 10.65 53.82
C LEU A 913 -22.00 11.33 55.17
N SER A 914 -21.74 12.64 55.28
CA SER A 914 -22.20 13.44 56.41
C SER A 914 -23.14 14.57 55.97
N THR A 915 -24.13 14.88 56.79
CA THR A 915 -25.02 16.03 56.60
C THR A 915 -24.87 17.00 57.76
N ASP A 916 -25.05 18.30 57.54
CA ASP A 916 -25.23 19.22 58.68
C ASP A 916 -26.56 18.95 59.42
N GLU A 917 -26.70 19.51 60.63
CA GLU A 917 -27.87 19.26 61.50
C GLU A 917 -29.22 19.66 60.87
N GLN A 918 -29.21 20.51 59.83
CA GLN A 918 -30.42 21.00 59.17
C GLN A 918 -30.70 20.28 57.84
N SER A 919 -29.71 19.61 57.27
CA SER A 919 -29.81 18.89 56.02
C SER A 919 -30.37 17.49 56.26
N VAL A 920 -31.46 17.19 55.54
CA VAL A 920 -32.09 15.88 55.56
C VAL A 920 -32.10 15.34 54.15
N LEU A 921 -31.69 14.09 53.99
CA LEU A 921 -31.76 13.36 52.72
C LEU A 921 -33.17 12.80 52.57
N GLN A 922 -33.97 13.44 51.73
CA GLN A 922 -35.33 13.04 51.43
C GLN A 922 -35.32 11.95 50.35
N ILE A 923 -35.83 10.76 50.70
CA ILE A 923 -35.98 9.64 49.78
C ILE A 923 -37.45 9.54 49.32
N ASP A 924 -37.64 9.50 48.00
CA ASP A 924 -38.97 9.33 47.38
C ASP A 924 -39.49 7.90 47.59
N SER A 925 -40.81 7.78 47.67
CA SER A 925 -41.56 6.52 47.61
C SER A 925 -41.17 5.54 46.50
N GLU A 926 -40.62 6.01 45.37
CA GLU A 926 -40.20 5.16 44.24
C GLU A 926 -38.86 4.46 44.45
N CYS A 927 -38.07 4.84 45.45
CA CYS A 927 -36.80 4.16 45.75
C CYS A 927 -37.06 2.74 46.28
N HIS A 928 -36.59 1.72 45.56
CA HIS A 928 -36.75 0.33 45.94
C HIS A 928 -35.69 -0.13 46.93
N SER A 929 -34.49 0.45 46.91
CA SER A 929 -33.43 0.07 47.85
C SER A 929 -32.51 1.23 48.21
N ALA A 930 -32.16 1.40 49.48
CA ALA A 930 -31.13 2.32 49.93
C ALA A 930 -30.11 1.59 50.81
N TYR A 931 -28.84 1.57 50.39
CA TYR A 931 -27.71 1.04 51.14
C TYR A 931 -26.95 2.19 51.77
N ILE A 932 -26.82 2.21 53.09
CA ILE A 932 -26.21 3.27 53.88
C ILE A 932 -25.10 2.65 54.69
N GLN A 933 -23.88 3.13 54.52
CA GLN A 933 -22.71 2.62 55.23
C GLN A 933 -21.88 3.78 55.73
N GLN A 934 -21.42 3.70 56.98
CA GLN A 934 -20.50 4.67 57.55
C GLN A 934 -20.96 6.13 57.45
N SER A 935 -22.26 6.40 57.42
CA SER A 935 -22.80 7.72 57.07
C SER A 935 -23.52 8.34 58.26
N GLU A 936 -23.19 9.59 58.58
CA GLU A 936 -23.84 10.41 59.60
C GLU A 936 -24.85 11.34 58.94
N CYS A 937 -26.10 10.88 58.78
CA CYS A 937 -27.11 11.64 58.05
C CYS A 937 -28.53 11.39 58.54
N GLY A 938 -29.38 12.43 58.45
CA GLY A 938 -30.83 12.30 58.61
C GLY A 938 -31.47 11.87 57.29
N ILE A 939 -32.26 10.81 57.30
CA ILE A 939 -32.98 10.28 56.15
C ILE A 939 -34.48 10.48 56.36
N ALA A 940 -35.14 11.24 55.48
CA ALA A 940 -36.59 11.44 55.47
C ALA A 940 -37.22 10.64 54.34
N TRP A 941 -38.02 9.63 54.66
CA TRP A 941 -38.76 8.87 53.68
C TRP A 941 -40.14 9.49 53.42
N VAL A 942 -40.49 9.74 52.17
CA VAL A 942 -41.83 10.21 51.78
C VAL A 942 -42.71 9.01 51.45
N ASN A 943 -43.77 8.81 52.24
CA ASN A 943 -44.77 7.78 52.01
C ASN A 943 -46.15 8.44 51.87
N GLY A 944 -46.58 8.72 50.64
CA GLY A 944 -47.80 9.48 50.39
C GLY A 944 -47.70 10.90 50.95
N THR A 945 -48.57 11.24 51.92
CA THR A 945 -48.57 12.55 52.61
C THR A 945 -47.70 12.59 53.85
N GLU A 946 -47.21 11.45 54.33
CA GLU A 946 -46.44 11.34 55.57
C GLU A 946 -44.94 11.30 55.30
N THR A 947 -44.15 11.91 56.18
CA THR A 947 -42.68 11.90 56.11
C THR A 947 -42.10 11.32 57.39
N SER A 948 -41.43 10.17 57.26
CA SER A 948 -40.82 9.44 58.36
C SER A 948 -39.32 9.73 58.38
N LYS A 949 -38.75 10.13 59.52
CA LYS A 949 -37.32 10.49 59.63
C LYS A 949 -36.52 9.50 60.46
N MET A 950 -35.42 8.98 59.92
CA MET A 950 -34.46 8.12 60.59
C MET A 950 -33.07 8.77 60.55
N ASN A 951 -32.39 8.87 61.68
CA ASN A 951 -31.00 9.32 61.72
C ASN A 951 -30.07 8.11 61.67
N CYS A 952 -29.09 8.16 60.76
CA CYS A 952 -27.99 7.22 60.61
C CYS A 952 -26.69 7.81 61.15
N TYR A 953 -25.81 6.97 61.69
CA TYR A 953 -24.54 7.38 62.30
C TYR A 953 -23.33 6.66 61.65
N GLU A 954 -22.13 7.22 61.81
CA GLU A 954 -20.87 6.78 61.16
C GLU A 954 -20.50 5.30 61.41
N ASN A 955 -21.00 4.67 62.46
CA ASN A 955 -20.72 3.25 62.76
C ASN A 955 -21.87 2.30 62.39
N GLU A 956 -22.86 2.80 61.65
CA GLU A 956 -24.05 2.05 61.24
C GLU A 956 -23.96 1.63 59.76
N CYS A 957 -24.43 0.42 59.47
CA CYS A 957 -24.62 -0.08 58.11
C CYS A 957 -26.04 -0.61 57.97
N CYS A 958 -26.83 0.09 57.18
CA CYS A 958 -28.27 -0.08 57.03
C CYS A 958 -28.62 -0.29 55.56
N VAL A 959 -29.42 -1.31 55.27
CA VAL A 959 -30.00 -1.57 53.97
C VAL A 959 -31.50 -1.47 54.11
N LEU A 960 -32.10 -0.54 53.39
CA LEU A 960 -33.54 -0.35 53.29
C LEU A 960 -33.98 -0.96 51.97
N GLN A 961 -35.05 -1.75 51.97
CA GLN A 961 -35.64 -2.29 50.75
C GLN A 961 -37.16 -2.12 50.81
N LYS A 962 -37.77 -1.60 49.74
CA LYS A 962 -39.22 -1.45 49.63
C LYS A 962 -39.87 -2.82 49.62
N SER A 963 -40.88 -3.02 50.46
CA SER A 963 -41.62 -4.28 50.50
C SER A 963 -42.69 -4.32 49.39
N ASN A 964 -43.30 -5.50 49.20
CA ASN A 964 -44.42 -5.64 48.26
C ASN A 964 -45.69 -4.94 48.76
N LYS A 965 -45.77 -4.57 50.05
CA LYS A 965 -46.90 -3.84 50.61
C LYS A 965 -46.68 -2.32 50.44
N PRO A 966 -47.66 -1.57 49.92
CA PRO A 966 -47.52 -0.13 49.73
C PRO A 966 -47.14 0.57 51.04
N GLY A 967 -46.08 1.36 50.99
CA GLY A 967 -45.63 2.20 52.11
C GLY A 967 -44.84 1.50 53.20
N LEU A 968 -44.48 0.22 53.04
CA LEU A 968 -43.69 -0.54 54.00
C LEU A 968 -42.30 -0.93 53.45
N PHE A 969 -41.35 -1.09 54.37
CA PHE A 969 -39.94 -1.36 54.09
C PHE A 969 -39.41 -2.55 54.90
N LEU A 970 -38.42 -3.22 54.33
CA LEU A 970 -37.50 -4.11 55.02
C LEU A 970 -36.27 -3.29 55.42
N LEU A 971 -35.94 -3.28 56.71
CA LEU A 971 -34.69 -2.72 57.24
C LEU A 971 -33.74 -3.88 57.56
N LYS A 972 -32.53 -3.88 57.00
CA LYS A 972 -31.45 -4.77 57.39
C LYS A 972 -30.29 -3.95 57.95
N MET A 973 -29.99 -4.10 59.23
CA MET A 973 -28.81 -3.53 59.88
C MET A 973 -27.73 -4.61 60.01
N THR A 974 -26.48 -4.26 59.72
CA THR A 974 -25.35 -5.20 59.75
C THR A 974 -24.15 -4.59 60.46
N HIS A 975 -23.41 -5.37 61.26
CA HIS A 975 -22.10 -4.99 61.83
C HIS A 975 -22.09 -3.61 62.50
N THR A 976 -23.17 -3.27 63.18
CA THR A 976 -23.41 -1.92 63.71
C THR A 976 -23.22 -1.88 65.22
N CYS A 977 -22.58 -0.83 65.73
CA CYS A 977 -22.45 -0.57 67.17
C CYS A 977 -23.40 0.58 67.58
N LEU A 978 -24.41 0.28 68.39
CA LEU A 978 -25.43 1.20 68.87
C LEU A 978 -25.05 1.72 70.26
N SER A 979 -24.75 3.02 70.33
CA SER A 979 -24.52 3.77 71.58
C SER A 979 -25.75 4.56 72.04
N ARG A 980 -26.91 4.33 71.42
CA ARG A 980 -28.14 5.10 71.63
C ARG A 980 -29.37 4.21 71.53
N ARG A 981 -30.47 4.66 72.16
CA ARG A 981 -31.79 4.10 71.92
C ARG A 981 -32.21 4.34 70.45
N LEU A 982 -32.49 3.26 69.72
CA LEU A 982 -32.94 3.31 68.33
C LEU A 982 -34.44 2.99 68.28
N VAL A 983 -35.28 3.97 67.98
CA VAL A 983 -36.73 3.74 67.81
C VAL A 983 -37.04 3.62 66.32
N LEU A 984 -37.55 2.46 65.90
CA LEU A 984 -37.95 2.23 64.52
C LEU A 984 -39.31 2.86 64.22
N LEU A 985 -39.45 3.35 62.98
CA LEU A 985 -40.60 4.12 62.48
C LEU A 985 -41.70 3.21 61.93
N GLU A 986 -42.96 3.66 61.91
CA GLU A 986 -44.17 2.86 61.58
C GLU A 986 -44.29 2.47 60.10
N CYS A 987 -43.14 2.33 59.44
CA CYS A 987 -43.00 1.99 58.04
C CYS A 987 -42.15 0.72 57.81
N PHE A 988 -41.68 0.03 58.84
CA PHE A 988 -40.88 -1.18 58.68
C PHE A 988 -41.72 -2.45 58.85
N GLU A 989 -42.01 -3.16 57.76
CA GLU A 989 -42.71 -4.46 57.80
C GLU A 989 -41.81 -5.57 58.34
N SER A 990 -40.52 -5.53 57.99
CA SER A 990 -39.55 -6.54 58.40
C SER A 990 -38.25 -5.89 58.81
N VAL A 991 -37.61 -6.43 59.85
CA VAL A 991 -36.31 -5.95 60.34
C VAL A 991 -35.34 -7.13 60.38
N VAL A 992 -34.10 -6.93 59.93
CA VAL A 992 -33.02 -7.91 59.98
C VAL A 992 -31.86 -7.27 60.73
N LEU A 993 -31.41 -7.89 61.80
CA LEU A 993 -30.34 -7.41 62.68
C LEU A 993 -29.20 -8.44 62.63
N GLU A 994 -28.10 -8.12 61.96
CA GLU A 994 -26.95 -9.01 61.81
C GLU A 994 -25.72 -8.41 62.51
N LYS A 995 -25.12 -9.11 63.48
CA LYS A 995 -23.88 -8.69 64.17
C LYS A 995 -23.98 -7.28 64.79
N ILE A 996 -25.05 -7.04 65.52
CA ILE A 996 -25.33 -5.75 66.16
C ILE A 996 -24.81 -5.77 67.60
N GLN A 997 -24.00 -4.77 67.97
CA GLN A 997 -23.55 -4.54 69.34
C GLN A 997 -24.28 -3.33 69.89
N GLY A 998 -25.02 -3.47 70.97
CA GLY A 998 -25.78 -2.44 71.64
C GLY A 998 -25.57 -2.49 73.14
N GLN A 999 -25.92 -1.40 73.81
CA GLN A 999 -25.88 -1.32 75.28
C GLN A 999 -27.26 -1.60 75.87
N SER A 1000 -27.32 -2.13 77.09
CA SER A 1000 -28.58 -2.53 77.72
C SER A 1000 -29.49 -1.35 78.09
N ASP A 1001 -28.92 -0.15 78.27
CA ASP A 1001 -29.65 1.10 78.52
C ASP A 1001 -30.16 1.77 77.22
N CYS A 1002 -29.77 1.23 76.06
CA CYS A 1002 -30.03 1.79 74.75
C CYS A 1002 -30.81 0.79 73.85
N PRO A 1003 -32.07 0.49 74.17
CA PRO A 1003 -32.82 -0.54 73.45
C PRO A 1003 -33.12 -0.15 72.00
N ILE A 1004 -33.14 -1.14 71.11
CA ILE A 1004 -33.76 -1.05 69.79
C ILE A 1004 -35.26 -1.26 69.98
N VAL A 1005 -36.06 -0.22 69.78
CA VAL A 1005 -37.52 -0.27 69.92
C VAL A 1005 -38.15 -0.56 68.56
N ILE A 1006 -38.73 -1.74 68.40
CA ILE A 1006 -39.49 -2.16 67.22
C ILE A 1006 -40.96 -1.82 67.46
N ASN A 1007 -41.61 -1.23 66.47
CA ASN A 1007 -42.99 -0.77 66.63
C ASN A 1007 -44.03 -1.74 66.05
N SER A 1008 -45.28 -1.29 66.10
CA SER A 1008 -46.46 -2.02 65.68
C SER A 1008 -46.61 -2.22 64.16
N ALA A 1009 -45.80 -1.60 63.30
CA ALA A 1009 -45.85 -1.88 61.85
C ALA A 1009 -45.06 -3.14 61.48
N CYS A 1010 -44.15 -3.58 62.35
CA CYS A 1010 -43.24 -4.68 62.10
C CYS A 1010 -43.92 -6.03 62.30
N THR A 1011 -43.94 -6.82 61.23
CA THR A 1011 -44.51 -8.16 61.21
C THR A 1011 -43.46 -9.25 61.34
N SER A 1012 -42.19 -8.97 61.04
CA SER A 1012 -41.12 -9.97 61.09
C SER A 1012 -39.79 -9.38 61.54
N VAL A 1013 -39.12 -9.99 62.50
CA VAL A 1013 -37.76 -9.59 62.92
C VAL A 1013 -36.80 -10.78 62.85
N LEU A 1014 -35.73 -10.67 62.07
CA LEU A 1014 -34.65 -11.65 61.98
C LEU A 1014 -33.44 -11.12 62.76
N ILE A 1015 -32.89 -11.92 63.67
CA ILE A 1015 -31.76 -11.56 64.53
C ILE A 1015 -30.65 -12.60 64.36
N GLN A 1016 -29.47 -12.17 63.95
CA GLN A 1016 -28.28 -12.97 63.70
C GLN A 1016 -27.07 -12.33 64.38
N GLY A 1017 -26.85 -12.62 65.66
CA GLY A 1017 -25.74 -12.06 66.44
C GLY A 1017 -26.01 -10.65 66.97
N LEU A 1018 -27.08 -10.48 67.74
CA LEU A 1018 -27.32 -9.27 68.52
C LEU A 1018 -26.64 -9.41 69.91
N ASP A 1019 -26.14 -8.30 70.44
CA ASP A 1019 -25.68 -8.16 71.81
C ASP A 1019 -26.29 -6.85 72.32
N GLY A 1020 -27.31 -6.87 73.18
CA GLY A 1020 -28.09 -5.67 73.53
C GLY A 1020 -29.60 -5.93 73.65
N VAL A 1021 -30.39 -4.87 73.87
CA VAL A 1021 -31.83 -5.00 74.17
C VAL A 1021 -32.69 -4.65 72.95
N LEU A 1022 -33.66 -5.49 72.64
CA LEU A 1022 -34.70 -5.30 71.63
C LEU A 1022 -36.05 -5.20 72.33
N SER A 1023 -36.78 -4.11 72.16
CA SER A 1023 -38.05 -3.85 72.84
C SER A 1023 -39.20 -3.71 71.85
N PHE A 1024 -40.31 -4.39 72.12
CA PHE A 1024 -41.54 -4.36 71.34
C PHE A 1024 -42.67 -3.84 72.24
N PRO A 1025 -42.89 -2.52 72.30
CA PRO A 1025 -43.98 -1.92 73.06
C PRO A 1025 -45.38 -2.33 72.58
N ASP A 1026 -45.52 -2.74 71.32
CA ASP A 1026 -46.74 -3.29 70.76
C ASP A 1026 -46.40 -4.53 69.91
N SER A 1027 -46.66 -5.71 70.46
CA SER A 1027 -46.37 -6.99 69.81
C SER A 1027 -47.53 -7.53 68.97
N GLU A 1028 -48.68 -6.84 68.88
CA GLU A 1028 -49.89 -7.40 68.27
C GLU A 1028 -49.76 -7.65 66.76
N SER A 1029 -48.97 -6.82 66.06
CA SER A 1029 -48.75 -6.94 64.62
C SER A 1029 -47.60 -7.88 64.23
N LEU A 1030 -46.83 -8.33 65.21
CA LEU A 1030 -45.64 -9.14 64.98
C LEU A 1030 -46.04 -10.58 64.66
N ASN A 1031 -45.75 -11.07 63.46
CA ASN A 1031 -45.99 -12.47 63.07
C ASN A 1031 -44.84 -13.37 63.50
N GLU A 1032 -43.59 -12.90 63.39
CA GLU A 1032 -42.41 -13.72 63.61
C GLU A 1032 -41.24 -12.94 64.18
N ILE A 1033 -40.50 -13.54 65.13
CA ILE A 1033 -39.15 -13.15 65.49
C ILE A 1033 -38.27 -14.37 65.27
N TYR A 1034 -37.38 -14.34 64.29
CA TYR A 1034 -36.39 -15.39 64.09
C TYR A 1034 -35.06 -14.99 64.73
N VAL A 1035 -34.45 -15.90 65.48
CA VAL A 1035 -33.22 -15.69 66.25
C VAL A 1035 -32.26 -16.82 65.93
N ASP A 1036 -31.10 -16.52 65.33
CA ASP A 1036 -30.02 -17.48 65.16
C ASP A 1036 -29.21 -17.60 66.46
N ALA A 1037 -29.42 -18.70 67.18
CA ALA A 1037 -28.96 -18.88 68.56
C ALA A 1037 -27.43 -19.05 68.67
N ALA A 1038 -26.74 -19.41 67.58
CA ALA A 1038 -25.31 -19.74 67.61
C ALA A 1038 -24.38 -18.55 67.91
N SER A 1039 -24.91 -17.32 67.93
CA SER A 1039 -24.11 -16.08 67.88
C SER A 1039 -24.41 -15.06 68.98
N MET A 1040 -25.22 -15.40 70.00
CA MET A 1040 -25.71 -14.43 70.99
C MET A 1040 -25.06 -14.60 72.36
N ARG A 1041 -24.56 -13.53 73.00
CA ARG A 1041 -24.02 -13.61 74.37
C ARG A 1041 -24.77 -12.74 75.40
N ASN A 1042 -25.32 -11.59 75.01
CA ASN A 1042 -26.15 -10.76 75.92
C ASN A 1042 -27.35 -10.07 75.22
N THR A 1043 -28.07 -10.77 74.33
CA THR A 1043 -29.33 -10.24 73.78
C THR A 1043 -30.44 -10.27 74.82
N GLU A 1044 -31.22 -9.21 74.95
CA GLU A 1044 -32.51 -9.23 75.66
C GLU A 1044 -33.65 -8.86 74.71
N ILE A 1045 -34.75 -9.60 74.74
CA ILE A 1045 -35.95 -9.31 73.94
C ILE A 1045 -37.08 -9.01 74.91
N HIS A 1046 -37.55 -7.77 74.92
CA HIS A 1046 -38.62 -7.27 75.77
C HIS A 1046 -39.90 -7.18 74.96
N LEU A 1047 -40.87 -8.05 75.21
CA LEU A 1047 -42.20 -7.97 74.59
C LEU A 1047 -43.20 -7.37 75.58
N THR A 1048 -43.88 -6.30 75.17
CA THR A 1048 -45.00 -5.76 75.93
C THR A 1048 -46.29 -6.31 75.35
N VAL A 1049 -47.06 -7.05 76.15
CA VAL A 1049 -48.32 -7.66 75.71
C VAL A 1049 -49.48 -7.04 76.49
N THR A 1050 -50.47 -6.55 75.76
CA THR A 1050 -51.67 -5.86 76.26
C THR A 1050 -52.77 -6.83 76.68
N THR A 1051 -52.73 -8.07 76.19
CA THR A 1051 -53.76 -9.11 76.39
C THR A 1051 -53.17 -10.40 76.98
N SER A 1052 -54.02 -11.24 77.58
CA SER A 1052 -53.60 -12.56 78.08
C SER A 1052 -53.24 -13.48 76.91
N PHE A 1053 -52.10 -14.16 77.00
CA PHE A 1053 -51.58 -15.04 75.95
C PHE A 1053 -51.15 -16.40 76.55
N PHE A 1054 -50.97 -17.38 75.66
CA PHE A 1054 -50.55 -18.73 75.95
C PHE A 1054 -49.23 -18.95 75.22
N VAL A 1055 -48.24 -19.50 75.91
CA VAL A 1055 -46.95 -19.88 75.32
C VAL A 1055 -47.03 -21.34 74.89
N LYS A 1056 -46.77 -21.61 73.61
CA LYS A 1056 -46.64 -22.96 73.05
C LYS A 1056 -45.23 -23.11 72.49
N ILE A 1057 -44.49 -24.12 72.96
CA ILE A 1057 -43.12 -24.40 72.50
C ILE A 1057 -43.15 -25.67 71.63
N GLU A 1058 -42.69 -25.55 70.38
CA GLU A 1058 -42.51 -26.66 69.43
C GLU A 1058 -41.03 -26.81 69.06
N TYR A 1059 -40.63 -28.03 68.71
CA TYR A 1059 -39.26 -28.35 68.29
C TYR A 1059 -39.32 -29.01 66.92
N GLU A 1060 -38.55 -28.50 65.97
CA GLU A 1060 -38.39 -29.08 64.64
C GLU A 1060 -36.93 -29.48 64.41
N PHE A 1061 -36.71 -30.74 64.05
CA PHE A 1061 -35.38 -31.26 63.75
C PHE A 1061 -35.16 -31.22 62.24
N MET A 1062 -34.33 -30.28 61.79
CA MET A 1062 -34.06 -30.09 60.38
C MET A 1062 -32.98 -31.09 59.93
N GLY A 1063 -33.21 -31.76 58.80
CA GLY A 1063 -32.26 -32.70 58.22
C GLY A 1063 -30.97 -31.97 57.84
N GLY A 1064 -29.87 -32.22 58.57
CA GLY A 1064 -28.61 -31.50 58.38
C GLY A 1064 -27.83 -31.22 59.67
N GLY A 1065 -28.44 -31.47 60.84
CA GLY A 1065 -27.75 -31.24 62.12
C GLY A 1065 -28.11 -29.90 62.77
N SER A 1066 -29.34 -29.42 62.61
CA SER A 1066 -29.85 -28.24 63.33
C SER A 1066 -31.18 -28.54 64.05
N VAL A 1067 -31.44 -27.81 65.13
CA VAL A 1067 -32.72 -27.83 65.86
C VAL A 1067 -33.32 -26.44 65.81
N GLU A 1068 -34.58 -26.36 65.39
CA GLU A 1068 -35.39 -25.15 65.50
C GLU A 1068 -36.36 -25.26 66.69
N VAL A 1069 -36.42 -24.22 67.51
CA VAL A 1069 -37.37 -24.09 68.63
C VAL A 1069 -38.34 -22.97 68.29
N HIS A 1070 -39.62 -23.29 68.16
CA HIS A 1070 -40.67 -22.32 67.86
C HIS A 1070 -41.47 -22.04 69.12
N ILE A 1071 -41.51 -20.78 69.54
CA ILE A 1071 -42.26 -20.32 70.71
C ILE A 1071 -43.41 -19.46 70.19
N TRP A 1072 -44.60 -20.06 70.17
CA TRP A 1072 -45.82 -19.44 69.69
C TRP A 1072 -46.56 -18.75 70.82
N LEU A 1073 -46.93 -17.50 70.62
CA LEU A 1073 -47.90 -16.79 71.46
C LEU A 1073 -49.27 -16.84 70.74
N THR A 1074 -50.28 -17.47 71.35
CA THR A 1074 -51.56 -17.90 70.73
C THR A 1074 -52.41 -16.89 69.93
N ARG A 1075 -52.02 -15.62 69.82
CA ARG A 1075 -52.72 -14.68 68.94
C ARG A 1075 -51.83 -14.15 67.82
N PHE A 1076 -50.64 -13.64 68.09
CA PHE A 1076 -49.69 -13.17 67.08
C PHE A 1076 -48.29 -13.27 67.68
N SER A 1077 -47.28 -13.59 66.87
CA SER A 1077 -45.84 -13.81 67.14
C SER A 1077 -45.38 -15.26 67.39
N CYS A 1078 -44.58 -15.76 66.45
CA CYS A 1078 -43.76 -16.97 66.54
C CYS A 1078 -42.31 -16.55 66.78
N LEU A 1079 -41.75 -16.85 67.93
CA LEU A 1079 -40.32 -16.65 68.21
C LEU A 1079 -39.57 -17.95 67.85
N ARG A 1080 -38.81 -17.93 66.76
CA ARG A 1080 -38.04 -19.07 66.26
C ARG A 1080 -36.58 -18.96 66.69
N PHE A 1081 -36.02 -20.01 67.25
CA PHE A 1081 -34.60 -20.12 67.52
C PHE A 1081 -34.01 -21.24 66.67
N SER A 1082 -32.97 -20.98 65.89
CA SER A 1082 -32.25 -22.03 65.15
C SER A 1082 -30.86 -22.22 65.74
N CYS A 1083 -30.44 -23.46 65.95
CA CYS A 1083 -29.10 -23.81 66.42
C CYS A 1083 -28.52 -24.94 65.56
N GLU A 1084 -27.36 -24.69 64.94
CA GLU A 1084 -26.57 -25.72 64.28
C GLU A 1084 -25.76 -26.52 65.32
N TYR A 1085 -25.68 -27.84 65.15
CA TYR A 1085 -24.84 -28.73 65.96
C TYR A 1085 -23.96 -29.60 65.06
N SER A 1086 -22.66 -29.61 65.35
CA SER A 1086 -21.67 -30.34 64.55
C SER A 1086 -21.66 -31.83 64.89
N ASN A 1087 -22.64 -32.57 64.37
CA ASN A 1087 -22.66 -34.03 64.26
C ASN A 1087 -22.48 -34.87 65.56
N LYS A 1088 -22.54 -34.28 66.76
CA LYS A 1088 -22.36 -34.99 68.03
C LYS A 1088 -23.48 -34.74 69.04
N SER A 1089 -24.50 -35.61 68.99
CA SER A 1089 -25.57 -35.78 69.98
C SER A 1089 -26.51 -34.58 70.22
N LEU A 1090 -27.81 -34.89 70.33
CA LEU A 1090 -28.88 -33.98 70.81
C LEU A 1090 -28.52 -33.22 72.11
N ARG A 1091 -27.62 -33.80 72.92
CA ARG A 1091 -27.16 -33.22 74.17
C ARG A 1091 -26.31 -31.97 73.96
N GLU A 1092 -25.41 -31.95 72.99
CA GLU A 1092 -24.59 -30.77 72.69
C GLU A 1092 -25.46 -29.63 72.14
N ALA A 1093 -26.45 -29.92 71.28
CA ALA A 1093 -27.37 -28.90 70.77
C ALA A 1093 -28.12 -28.16 71.90
N PHE A 1094 -28.60 -28.89 72.92
CA PHE A 1094 -29.25 -28.30 74.08
C PHE A 1094 -28.29 -27.68 75.11
N GLU A 1095 -27.02 -28.09 75.12
CA GLU A 1095 -25.98 -27.46 75.94
C GLU A 1095 -25.52 -26.14 75.29
N THR A 1096 -25.45 -26.06 73.96
CA THR A 1096 -25.22 -24.80 73.23
C THR A 1096 -26.34 -23.79 73.48
N LEU A 1097 -27.61 -24.21 73.40
CA LEU A 1097 -28.78 -23.41 73.78
C LEU A 1097 -28.76 -22.92 75.24
N ASN A 1098 -28.00 -23.59 76.11
CA ASN A 1098 -27.84 -23.20 77.52
C ASN A 1098 -26.69 -22.20 77.75
N CYS A 1099 -25.69 -22.17 76.89
CA CYS A 1099 -24.47 -21.35 77.05
C CYS A 1099 -24.62 -19.93 76.49
N SER A 1100 -25.63 -19.67 75.65
CA SER A 1100 -25.94 -18.40 75.02
C SER A 1100 -27.42 -18.07 75.24
N GLN A 1101 -27.78 -17.61 76.44
CA GLN A 1101 -29.19 -17.35 76.78
C GLN A 1101 -29.56 -15.89 76.49
N PRO A 1102 -30.31 -15.59 75.41
CA PRO A 1102 -30.95 -14.30 75.31
C PRO A 1102 -32.00 -14.19 76.42
N LYS A 1103 -32.05 -13.08 77.15
CA LYS A 1103 -33.08 -12.88 78.18
C LYS A 1103 -34.37 -12.45 77.50
N PHE A 1104 -35.39 -13.28 77.60
CA PHE A 1104 -36.72 -12.90 77.14
C PHE A 1104 -37.48 -12.32 78.33
N GLN A 1105 -37.77 -11.02 78.27
CA GLN A 1105 -38.60 -10.33 79.25
C GLN A 1105 -39.94 -10.05 78.62
N LEU A 1106 -41.00 -10.29 79.38
CA LEU A 1106 -42.35 -10.12 78.88
C LEU A 1106 -43.17 -9.36 79.91
N THR A 1107 -43.51 -8.13 79.58
CA THR A 1107 -44.17 -7.18 80.47
C THR A 1107 -45.64 -7.08 80.09
N ALA A 1108 -46.55 -7.42 81.01
CA ALA A 1108 -47.98 -7.27 80.82
C ALA A 1108 -48.44 -5.89 81.34
N LEU A 1109 -49.13 -5.11 80.51
CA LEU A 1109 -49.52 -3.72 80.85
C LEU A 1109 -50.70 -3.60 81.82
N ASN A 1110 -51.41 -4.70 82.12
CA ASN A 1110 -52.55 -4.68 83.03
C ASN A 1110 -52.21 -5.37 84.35
N ASP A 1111 -52.08 -4.57 85.42
CA ASP A 1111 -52.19 -5.01 86.80
C ASP A 1111 -53.59 -5.61 87.00
N THR A 1112 -53.72 -6.94 86.90
CA THR A 1112 -54.87 -7.61 87.50
C THR A 1112 -54.75 -7.43 89.01
N SER A 1113 -55.61 -6.57 89.55
CA SER A 1113 -55.73 -6.25 90.98
C SER A 1113 -55.66 -7.51 91.85
N GLN A 1114 -54.80 -7.44 92.87
CA GLN A 1114 -54.70 -8.39 93.97
C GLN A 1114 -56.03 -8.53 94.70
N ASP A 1115 -56.44 -9.76 95.02
CA ASP A 1115 -56.98 -10.01 96.36
C ASP A 1115 -56.44 -11.34 96.89
N GLY A 1116 -56.03 -11.31 98.15
CA GLY A 1116 -55.02 -12.21 98.71
C GLY A 1116 -55.52 -13.58 99.15
N THR A 1117 -54.66 -14.59 99.04
CA THR A 1117 -54.07 -15.32 100.19
C THR A 1117 -53.14 -16.46 99.73
N ASN A 1118 -51.87 -16.37 100.16
CA ASN A 1118 -50.83 -17.40 100.38
C ASN A 1118 -50.38 -18.27 99.16
N SER A 1119 -49.29 -17.93 98.46
CA SER A 1119 -47.85 -18.22 98.72
C SER A 1119 -47.48 -19.72 98.58
N HIS A 1120 -46.63 -20.25 97.70
CA HIS A 1120 -45.49 -19.83 96.84
C HIS A 1120 -45.44 -20.81 95.62
N TYR A 1121 -44.82 -20.60 94.46
CA TYR A 1121 -43.76 -19.71 93.99
C TYR A 1121 -44.32 -18.55 93.15
N LEU A 1122 -44.10 -17.33 93.62
CA LEU A 1122 -44.15 -16.14 92.78
C LEU A 1122 -42.81 -16.03 92.03
N VAL A 1123 -42.84 -15.95 90.71
CA VAL A 1123 -41.96 -14.98 90.05
C VAL A 1123 -42.70 -13.65 90.21
N ASN A 1124 -42.43 -12.95 91.31
CA ASN A 1124 -42.92 -11.60 91.51
C ASN A 1124 -41.96 -10.72 90.71
N GLY A 1125 -42.32 -10.52 89.46
CA GLY A 1125 -41.52 -9.80 88.49
C GLY A 1125 -42.26 -9.88 87.17
N SER A 1126 -42.39 -8.74 86.53
CA SER A 1126 -42.92 -8.49 85.19
C SER A 1126 -42.12 -9.18 84.06
N ASP A 1127 -41.47 -10.33 84.34
CA ASP A 1127 -40.50 -11.02 83.50
C ASP A 1127 -40.75 -12.54 83.53
N LEU A 1128 -41.25 -13.10 82.42
CA LEU A 1128 -41.31 -14.55 82.20
C LEU A 1128 -40.02 -15.01 81.50
N ASP A 1129 -39.10 -15.66 82.23
CA ASP A 1129 -37.91 -16.28 81.62
C ASP A 1129 -38.31 -17.57 80.88
N VAL A 1130 -38.54 -17.43 79.58
CA VAL A 1130 -38.93 -18.54 78.70
C VAL A 1130 -37.84 -19.60 78.58
N PHE A 1131 -36.56 -19.24 78.77
CA PHE A 1131 -35.46 -20.22 78.79
C PHE A 1131 -35.40 -20.99 80.10
N ALA A 1132 -35.82 -20.41 81.23
CA ALA A 1132 -36.02 -21.18 82.45
C ALA A 1132 -37.12 -22.24 82.26
N VAL A 1133 -38.22 -21.90 81.59
CA VAL A 1133 -39.30 -22.85 81.24
C VAL A 1133 -38.81 -23.90 80.24
N LEU A 1134 -38.05 -23.50 79.22
CA LEU A 1134 -37.41 -24.40 78.26
C LEU A 1134 -36.44 -25.34 78.98
N ASN A 1135 -35.64 -24.84 79.92
CA ASN A 1135 -34.66 -25.60 80.68
C ASN A 1135 -35.31 -26.60 81.63
N GLU A 1136 -36.42 -26.26 82.28
CA GLU A 1136 -37.21 -27.22 83.04
C GLU A 1136 -37.84 -28.28 82.12
N HIS A 1137 -38.32 -27.90 80.93
CA HIS A 1137 -38.81 -28.85 79.94
C HIS A 1137 -37.69 -29.76 79.40
N LEU A 1138 -36.50 -29.22 79.15
CA LEU A 1138 -35.31 -29.97 78.73
C LEU A 1138 -34.75 -30.84 79.86
N LYS A 1139 -34.89 -30.44 81.12
CA LYS A 1139 -34.63 -31.30 82.29
C LYS A 1139 -35.64 -32.45 82.34
N MET A 1140 -36.92 -32.20 82.11
CA MET A 1140 -37.95 -33.25 82.00
C MET A 1140 -37.69 -34.18 80.80
N ILE A 1141 -37.24 -33.66 79.66
CA ILE A 1141 -36.83 -34.46 78.50
C ILE A 1141 -35.54 -35.23 78.80
N LYS A 1142 -34.53 -34.64 79.45
CA LYS A 1142 -33.30 -35.33 79.92
C LYS A 1142 -33.65 -36.47 80.87
N GLN A 1143 -34.57 -36.26 81.80
CA GLN A 1143 -35.07 -37.31 82.72
C GLN A 1143 -35.82 -38.43 81.96
N ASN A 1144 -36.58 -38.10 80.91
CA ASN A 1144 -37.26 -39.09 80.06
C ASN A 1144 -36.34 -39.75 79.01
N ALA A 1145 -35.24 -39.11 78.62
CA ALA A 1145 -34.25 -39.64 77.67
C ALA A 1145 -33.27 -40.61 78.35
N VAL A 1146 -32.94 -40.37 79.63
CA VAL A 1146 -32.27 -41.36 80.50
C VAL A 1146 -33.16 -42.59 80.70
N LEU A 1147 -34.49 -42.45 80.66
CA LEU A 1147 -35.44 -43.56 80.68
C LEU A 1147 -35.44 -44.40 79.37
N ASN A 1148 -34.88 -43.88 78.26
CA ASN A 1148 -34.98 -44.48 76.93
C ASN A 1148 -33.65 -45.00 76.35
N GLU A 1149 -32.56 -45.06 77.13
CA GLU A 1149 -31.38 -45.86 76.73
C GLU A 1149 -31.69 -47.36 76.59
N HIS A 1150 -32.85 -47.83 77.07
CA HIS A 1150 -33.33 -49.20 76.86
C HIS A 1150 -33.95 -49.49 75.47
N LEU A 1151 -34.10 -48.50 74.57
CA LEU A 1151 -34.71 -48.70 73.24
C LEU A 1151 -33.77 -48.46 72.04
N LYS A 1152 -32.44 -48.50 72.26
CA LYS A 1152 -31.40 -48.20 71.24
C LYS A 1152 -31.28 -49.18 70.06
N ASN A 1153 -32.02 -50.28 70.01
CA ASN A 1153 -31.84 -51.31 68.95
C ASN A 1153 -32.79 -51.21 67.75
N ASP A 1154 -33.69 -50.22 67.66
CA ASP A 1154 -34.57 -50.07 66.49
C ASP A 1154 -34.61 -48.62 65.97
N LYS A 1155 -33.66 -48.32 65.08
CA LYS A 1155 -33.40 -46.99 64.50
C LYS A 1155 -34.63 -46.42 63.77
N THR A 1156 -35.48 -47.28 63.22
CA THR A 1156 -36.70 -46.94 62.49
C THR A 1156 -37.87 -46.55 63.40
N LYS A 1157 -38.02 -47.23 64.55
CA LYS A 1157 -39.03 -46.84 65.56
C LYS A 1157 -38.65 -45.58 66.32
N TYR A 1158 -37.36 -45.34 66.53
CA TYR A 1158 -36.91 -44.12 67.20
C TYR A 1158 -37.17 -42.86 66.37
N GLN A 1159 -36.96 -42.93 65.05
CA GLN A 1159 -37.30 -41.82 64.12
C GLN A 1159 -38.82 -41.62 63.97
N ALA A 1160 -39.62 -42.70 63.95
CA ALA A 1160 -41.08 -42.60 63.96
C ALA A 1160 -41.65 -42.12 65.30
N TYR A 1161 -41.00 -42.43 66.42
CA TYR A 1161 -41.38 -41.94 67.75
C TYR A 1161 -41.07 -40.45 67.89
N LEU A 1162 -39.91 -39.99 67.41
CA LEU A 1162 -39.58 -38.56 67.38
C LEU A 1162 -40.52 -37.76 66.46
N ALA A 1163 -40.89 -38.31 65.30
CA ALA A 1163 -41.86 -37.67 64.39
C ALA A 1163 -43.32 -37.65 64.93
N LYS A 1164 -43.66 -38.52 65.89
CA LYS A 1164 -45.00 -38.61 66.49
C LYS A 1164 -45.10 -38.04 67.91
N SER A 1165 -43.97 -37.58 68.47
CA SER A 1165 -43.86 -36.97 69.81
C SER A 1165 -43.64 -35.47 69.73
N MET A 1166 -44.40 -34.76 68.87
CA MET A 1166 -44.60 -33.32 69.07
C MET A 1166 -45.54 -33.16 70.26
N LYS A 1167 -44.97 -33.04 71.45
CA LYS A 1167 -45.72 -32.70 72.66
C LYS A 1167 -46.04 -31.22 72.63
N GLN A 1168 -47.33 -30.92 72.58
CA GLN A 1168 -47.86 -29.57 72.42
C GLN A 1168 -48.14 -29.02 73.82
N ILE A 1169 -47.19 -28.30 74.41
CA ILE A 1169 -47.46 -27.64 75.69
C ILE A 1169 -48.32 -26.41 75.42
N THR A 1170 -49.52 -26.38 76.00
CA THR A 1170 -50.41 -25.21 75.97
C THR A 1170 -50.50 -24.64 77.39
N ILE A 1171 -49.84 -23.51 77.66
CA ILE A 1171 -49.97 -22.83 78.96
C ILE A 1171 -51.18 -21.90 78.91
N SER A 1172 -52.22 -22.19 79.68
CA SER A 1172 -53.49 -21.45 79.65
C SER A 1172 -53.82 -20.74 80.95
N ARG A 1173 -54.30 -19.50 80.87
CA ARG A 1173 -54.96 -18.80 81.99
C ARG A 1173 -56.45 -18.67 81.65
N SER A 1174 -57.27 -19.52 82.27
CA SER A 1174 -58.73 -19.51 82.15
C SER A 1174 -59.34 -18.56 83.18
N SER A 1175 -60.41 -17.85 82.81
CA SER A 1175 -61.10 -16.86 83.65
C SER A 1175 -61.95 -17.47 84.78
N THR A 1176 -62.07 -18.80 84.89
CA THR A 1176 -62.82 -19.46 85.96
C THR A 1176 -62.23 -20.83 86.29
N GLY A 1177 -61.55 -20.97 87.43
CA GLY A 1177 -61.28 -22.28 88.07
C GLY A 1177 -59.83 -22.78 88.06
N HIS A 1178 -59.39 -23.24 89.23
CA HIS A 1178 -58.05 -23.72 89.57
C HIS A 1178 -57.67 -25.05 88.91
N HIS A 1179 -56.81 -25.02 87.90
CA HIS A 1179 -55.77 -26.02 87.60
C HIS A 1179 -54.78 -25.38 86.60
N LEU A 1180 -53.46 -25.44 86.86
CA LEU A 1180 -52.48 -25.35 85.76
C LEU A 1180 -52.38 -26.76 85.16
N ALA A 1181 -53.21 -27.06 84.18
CA ALA A 1181 -53.00 -28.26 83.39
C ALA A 1181 -51.87 -27.99 82.40
N ILE A 1182 -50.67 -28.47 82.67
CA ILE A 1182 -49.70 -28.73 81.61
C ILE A 1182 -50.25 -29.95 80.87
N ARG A 1183 -51.05 -29.70 79.84
CA ARG A 1183 -51.34 -30.74 78.86
C ARG A 1183 -50.12 -30.80 77.95
N VAL A 1184 -49.45 -31.95 77.98
CA VAL A 1184 -48.29 -32.30 77.16
C VAL A 1184 -48.76 -33.03 75.91
#